data_AF-A0AAJ7RRI7-F1
#
_entry.id   AF-A0AAJ7RRI7-F1
#
_cell.length_a   1.000
_cell.length_b   1.000
_cell.length_c   1.000
_cell.angle_alpha   90.00
_cell.angle_beta   90.00
_cell.angle_gamma   90.00
#
_symmetry.space_group_name_H-M   'P 1'
#
loop_
_entity.id
_entity.type
_entity.pdbx_description
1 polymer ?
#
loop_
_entity_poly.entity_id
_entity_poly.type
_entity_poly.pdbx_seq_one_letter_code
_entity_poly.pdbx_strand_id
1 'polypeptide(L)'
;MGMTFTRHPQPLVAPLGDDVYFECSLNLPAERFAWRHRPLGSKEWGPLIYSMTNGGKTSKHVVNFDTESKAGDFRCIAFYGTSGLASDPARLTLARIEQFSDKSSVEIAVAAGNTVPITCPVPYSSPEAVVQFYKNDTPIENVNMTGSKTMVIEHAKLTDSGSYTCTASNYITSETVSNSHPIVLNVRTNQGPQELYFVKQPQAEYKVLRGKNVTLECFGAGYPVPSVTWTKLGSALPKQSWYTPMGLTIVNVQPGDRGEYDCIWSNGVKLIKTMIILKVVEVPRVVKSPKSSTFSEGGELDLYCTVNGNPEPTIEWLINGESLMQYDNVEIKGAALFISPVEKKHAGIVQCVASNEYGSDSGYSLLRVNPKQHMSGTTESRPDRIPTRGYKHTRTGGRRHSKEGKRKGSEILVPPDQPNVTRLSDTSVMVRWSVPENNGLPIQFFKVQYRELGQKMNGKQSKWMTANMEIPNHVRSFEVNELQSNRTYRFRIAAVYSNNDNKLSPNSVRFHLNRDEGLLESNKMPIPLLTNTEALSPHEVLLIWQSPKNCVDVEGFYVYHRASTSAGDYMKTTVEGRNAGNITISHLNPDTTYEFKVQSFSVDAASEFSQILRQKTKKAVVEPPVQQVLAENNQKPVESEKNASMYAIIGGVLGGAIVLGGLAGIAVIYKRRKRKPSRESSQSQGKPMTNGRVMNGGVTDSKINITANPLAGLDTPENTMQPKRTVGQQSSMEMASFLNGQNNNSNSHNSSDSAESGMNAAQAEPALLQGSPPNEQSL
;
A
#
# COMPACT_ATOMS: atom_id res chain seq x y z
N MET A 1 -7.91 2.66 12.29
CA MET A 1 -6.58 2.16 12.68
C MET A 1 -5.91 1.60 11.44
N GLY A 2 -4.65 1.91 11.18
CA GLY A 2 -3.90 1.35 10.07
C GLY A 2 -2.51 0.95 10.52
N MET A 3 -2.24 -0.36 10.57
CA MET A 3 -0.89 -0.92 10.69
C MET A 3 -0.24 -0.79 9.31
N THR A 4 0.90 -0.11 9.20
CA THR A 4 1.56 0.11 7.91
C THR A 4 3.07 0.05 8.08
N PHE A 5 3.76 -0.53 7.11
CA PHE A 5 5.19 -0.33 6.97
C PHE A 5 5.47 1.14 6.66
N THR A 6 6.25 1.81 7.51
CA THR A 6 6.83 3.12 7.23
C THR A 6 8.08 3.00 6.36
N ARG A 7 8.70 1.81 6.36
CA ARG A 7 9.78 1.42 5.46
C ARG A 7 9.64 -0.05 5.08
N HIS A 8 9.46 -0.30 3.79
CA HIS A 8 9.59 -1.63 3.22
C HIS A 8 11.09 -1.93 3.00
N PRO A 9 11.52 -3.22 3.02
CA PRO A 9 12.88 -3.55 2.62
C PRO A 9 13.13 -3.07 1.18
N GLN A 10 14.37 -2.71 0.87
CA GLN A 10 14.76 -2.18 -0.44
C GLN A 10 15.59 -3.23 -1.20
N PRO A 11 15.49 -3.34 -2.54
CA PRO A 11 16.38 -4.20 -3.31
C PRO A 11 17.85 -3.85 -3.12
N LEU A 12 18.72 -4.86 -3.11
CA LEU A 12 20.15 -4.74 -2.83
C LEU A 12 20.97 -5.55 -3.84
N VAL A 13 22.16 -5.04 -4.15
CA VAL A 13 23.13 -5.68 -5.04
C VAL A 13 24.45 -5.79 -4.27
N ALA A 14 25.05 -6.97 -4.24
CA ALA A 14 26.25 -7.27 -3.43
C ALA A 14 27.13 -8.35 -4.09
N PRO A 15 28.45 -8.34 -3.87
CA PRO A 15 29.35 -9.40 -4.34
C PRO A 15 29.21 -10.65 -3.45
N LEU A 16 29.75 -11.80 -3.90
CA LEU A 16 29.81 -12.98 -3.05
C LEU A 16 30.78 -12.76 -1.88
N GLY A 17 30.37 -13.17 -0.68
CA GLY A 17 31.13 -13.06 0.57
C GLY A 17 30.72 -11.91 1.49
N ASP A 18 29.97 -10.92 0.99
CA ASP A 18 29.48 -9.78 1.78
C ASP A 18 28.29 -10.14 2.69
N ASP A 19 28.19 -9.46 3.84
CA ASP A 19 26.99 -9.48 4.70
C ASP A 19 26.01 -8.38 4.27
N VAL A 20 24.81 -8.78 3.83
CA VAL A 20 23.78 -7.87 3.30
C VAL A 20 22.66 -7.65 4.32
N TYR A 21 22.24 -6.39 4.51
CA TYR A 21 21.33 -5.98 5.58
C TYR A 21 19.96 -5.52 5.03
N PHE A 22 18.95 -6.38 5.13
CA PHE A 22 17.56 -5.99 4.91
C PHE A 22 16.94 -5.40 6.18
N GLU A 23 16.07 -4.40 6.04
CA GLU A 23 15.38 -3.73 7.15
C GLU A 23 13.94 -3.40 6.78
N CYS A 24 13.01 -3.64 7.70
CA CYS A 24 11.62 -3.21 7.63
C CYS A 24 11.25 -2.37 8.85
N SER A 25 10.43 -1.34 8.68
CA SER A 25 9.97 -0.46 9.77
C SER A 25 8.47 -0.23 9.69
N LEU A 26 7.83 -0.08 10.85
CA LEU A 26 6.38 0.04 11.05
C LEU A 26 6.02 1.36 11.74
N ASN A 27 4.78 1.83 11.54
CA ASN A 27 4.22 2.90 12.37
C ASN A 27 3.90 2.43 13.80
N LEU A 28 3.37 1.22 13.95
CA LEU A 28 2.96 0.57 15.21
C LEU A 28 3.87 -0.65 15.49
N PRO A 29 4.37 -0.81 16.72
CA PRO A 29 5.28 -1.91 17.04
C PRO A 29 4.60 -3.27 16.94
N ALA A 30 5.26 -4.22 16.28
CA ALA A 30 4.85 -5.62 16.25
C ALA A 30 5.31 -6.36 17.53
N GLU A 31 4.63 -7.44 17.89
CA GLU A 31 5.01 -8.31 19.03
C GLU A 31 6.23 -9.20 18.70
N ARG A 32 6.37 -9.56 17.42
CA ARG A 32 7.50 -10.30 16.85
C ARG A 32 7.55 -10.07 15.33
N PHE A 33 8.71 -10.32 14.75
CA PHE A 33 8.88 -10.38 13.30
C PHE A 33 9.36 -11.76 12.85
N ALA A 34 9.14 -12.10 11.58
CA ALA A 34 9.84 -13.19 10.89
C ALA A 34 10.22 -12.74 9.47
N TRP A 35 11.18 -13.42 8.85
CA TRP A 35 11.58 -13.16 7.47
C TRP A 35 11.34 -14.40 6.60
N ARG A 36 10.97 -14.17 5.33
CA ARG A 36 10.81 -15.20 4.30
C ARG A 36 11.75 -14.92 3.14
N HIS A 37 12.24 -15.98 2.52
CA HIS A 37 13.10 -15.94 1.33
C HIS A 37 12.46 -16.76 0.20
N ARG A 38 12.48 -16.23 -1.01
CA ARG A 38 12.11 -16.90 -2.26
C ARG A 38 13.33 -16.85 -3.20
N PRO A 39 14.09 -17.96 -3.34
CA PRO A 39 15.25 -18.01 -4.22
C PRO A 39 14.91 -17.59 -5.66
N LEU A 40 15.88 -17.06 -6.41
CA LEU A 40 15.68 -16.74 -7.82
C LEU A 40 15.15 -17.96 -8.60
N GLY A 41 14.11 -17.74 -9.40
CA GLY A 41 13.42 -18.79 -10.16
C GLY A 41 12.38 -19.60 -9.37
N SER A 42 12.38 -19.55 -8.02
CA SER A 42 11.32 -20.14 -7.20
C SER A 42 10.03 -19.31 -7.26
N LYS A 43 8.88 -19.99 -7.14
CA LYS A 43 7.59 -19.35 -6.88
C LYS A 43 7.22 -19.32 -5.39
N GLU A 44 7.87 -20.17 -4.58
CA GLU A 44 7.49 -20.46 -3.19
C GLU A 44 8.36 -19.72 -2.16
N TRP A 45 7.75 -19.38 -1.03
CA TRP A 45 8.36 -18.60 0.06
C TRP A 45 8.81 -19.50 1.22
N GLY A 46 10.11 -19.78 1.29
CA GLY A 46 10.70 -20.56 2.37
C GLY A 46 10.75 -19.77 3.70
N PRO A 47 10.59 -20.45 4.85
CA PRO A 47 10.90 -19.87 6.16
C PRO A 47 12.42 -19.74 6.32
N LEU A 48 12.89 -18.56 6.73
CA LEU A 48 14.29 -18.41 7.15
C LEU A 48 14.44 -18.95 8.58
N ILE A 49 15.21 -20.04 8.73
CA ILE A 49 15.50 -20.66 10.02
C ILE A 49 16.18 -19.61 10.92
N TYR A 50 15.78 -19.54 12.19
CA TYR A 50 16.22 -18.52 13.17
C TYR A 50 15.84 -17.06 12.87
N SER A 51 14.96 -16.77 11.90
CA SER A 51 14.56 -15.38 11.58
C SER A 51 13.52 -14.74 12.52
N MET A 52 13.00 -15.47 13.52
CA MET A 52 12.08 -14.89 14.49
C MET A 52 12.82 -13.95 15.44
N THR A 53 12.50 -12.66 15.35
CA THR A 53 13.11 -11.58 16.14
C THR A 53 12.08 -10.94 17.07
N ASN A 54 12.57 -10.42 18.20
CA ASN A 54 11.76 -9.76 19.23
C ASN A 54 10.94 -8.60 18.64
N GLY A 55 9.83 -8.28 19.32
CA GLY A 55 8.95 -7.17 18.94
C GLY A 55 9.61 -5.79 18.97
N GLY A 56 8.97 -4.84 18.29
CA GLY A 56 9.45 -3.47 18.12
C GLY A 56 8.88 -2.81 16.87
N LYS A 57 9.33 -1.59 16.56
CA LYS A 57 8.94 -0.88 15.33
C LYS A 57 9.78 -1.25 14.10
N THR A 58 10.94 -1.89 14.28
CA THR A 58 11.89 -2.20 13.19
C THR A 58 12.46 -3.59 13.38
N SER A 59 12.60 -4.36 12.31
CA SER A 59 13.38 -5.59 12.27
C SER A 59 14.44 -5.51 11.17
N LYS A 60 15.57 -6.17 11.41
CA LYS A 60 16.69 -6.31 10.46
C LYS A 60 16.99 -7.78 10.26
N HIS A 61 17.37 -8.15 9.04
CA HIS A 61 17.86 -9.48 8.71
C HIS A 61 19.19 -9.36 7.97
N VAL A 62 20.18 -10.15 8.42
CA VAL A 62 21.51 -10.21 7.83
C VAL A 62 21.57 -11.47 6.96
N VAL A 63 21.94 -11.29 5.70
CA VAL A 63 22.16 -12.35 4.71
C VAL A 63 23.65 -12.38 4.40
N ASN A 64 24.38 -13.32 4.99
CA ASN A 64 25.74 -13.62 4.58
C ASN A 64 25.71 -14.25 3.17
N PHE A 65 26.18 -13.52 2.16
CA PHE A 65 25.97 -13.85 0.74
C PHE A 65 27.13 -14.68 0.15
N ASP A 66 27.46 -15.81 0.78
CA ASP A 66 28.50 -16.75 0.31
C ASP A 66 28.20 -17.45 -1.03
N THR A 67 26.94 -17.51 -1.47
CA THR A 67 26.48 -18.37 -2.56
C THR A 67 25.33 -17.75 -3.35
N GLU A 68 25.33 -17.91 -4.68
CA GLU A 68 24.27 -17.38 -5.57
C GLU A 68 22.87 -17.90 -5.22
N SER A 69 22.75 -19.08 -4.60
CA SER A 69 21.47 -19.67 -4.16
C SER A 69 20.78 -18.90 -3.02
N LYS A 70 21.50 -17.98 -2.34
CA LYS A 70 20.92 -17.01 -1.39
C LYS A 70 20.39 -15.75 -2.05
N ALA A 71 20.64 -15.54 -3.35
CA ALA A 71 19.98 -14.48 -4.11
C ALA A 71 18.50 -14.85 -4.34
N GLY A 72 17.64 -13.83 -4.30
CA GLY A 72 16.20 -14.04 -4.29
C GLY A 72 15.44 -12.87 -3.72
N ASP A 73 14.13 -13.03 -3.59
CA ASP A 73 13.26 -12.05 -2.95
C ASP A 73 13.20 -12.33 -1.44
N PHE A 74 13.26 -11.27 -0.63
CA PHE A 74 13.13 -11.29 0.82
C PHE A 74 11.92 -10.45 1.24
N ARG A 75 11.09 -10.97 2.15
CA ARG A 75 10.02 -10.18 2.79
C ARG A 75 10.05 -10.32 4.31
N CYS A 76 9.76 -9.23 4.99
CA CYS A 76 9.55 -9.16 6.43
C CYS A 76 8.05 -9.31 6.74
N ILE A 77 7.72 -10.08 7.78
CA ILE A 77 6.36 -10.25 8.31
C ILE A 77 6.32 -9.73 9.74
N ALA A 78 5.42 -8.78 10.00
CA ALA A 78 5.17 -8.17 11.29
C ALA A 78 3.93 -8.80 11.94
N PHE A 79 4.05 -9.35 13.15
CA PHE A 79 2.94 -10.03 13.83
C PHE A 79 2.35 -9.22 14.98
N TYR A 80 1.03 -9.20 15.02
CA TYR A 80 0.19 -8.68 16.10
C TYR A 80 -0.67 -9.86 16.58
N GLY A 81 -0.26 -10.49 17.67
CA GLY A 81 -0.70 -11.83 18.10
C GLY A 81 -0.49 -12.89 17.02
N THR A 82 -1.60 -13.50 16.60
CA THR A 82 -1.64 -14.47 15.49
C THR A 82 -1.75 -13.82 14.11
N SER A 83 -1.95 -12.50 14.02
CA SER A 83 -2.17 -11.80 12.74
C SER A 83 -0.88 -11.22 12.19
N GLY A 84 -0.37 -11.80 11.10
CA GLY A 84 0.80 -11.30 10.37
C GLY A 84 0.45 -10.35 9.22
N LEU A 85 1.18 -9.25 9.10
CA LEU A 85 1.19 -8.33 7.97
C LEU A 85 2.53 -8.47 7.23
N ALA A 86 2.50 -8.79 5.94
CA ALA A 86 3.71 -8.90 5.13
C ALA A 86 4.13 -7.54 4.55
N SER A 87 5.43 -7.32 4.42
CA SER A 87 5.98 -6.24 3.60
C SER A 87 6.12 -6.69 2.14
N ASP A 88 6.02 -5.72 1.24
CA ASP A 88 6.48 -5.85 -0.13
C ASP A 88 7.90 -6.47 -0.23
N PRO A 89 8.13 -7.34 -1.21
CA PRO A 89 9.40 -8.05 -1.36
C PRO A 89 10.54 -7.16 -1.88
N ALA A 90 11.74 -7.39 -1.35
CA ALA A 90 12.99 -6.79 -1.81
C ALA A 90 13.92 -7.86 -2.38
N ARG A 91 14.53 -7.62 -3.55
CA ARG A 91 15.42 -8.59 -4.18
C ARG A 91 16.88 -8.39 -3.80
N LEU A 92 17.57 -9.47 -3.45
CA LEU A 92 19.03 -9.58 -3.50
C LEU A 92 19.45 -10.09 -4.88
N THR A 93 20.35 -9.38 -5.55
CA THR A 93 21.02 -9.83 -6.77
C THR A 93 22.54 -9.81 -6.63
N LEU A 94 23.23 -10.72 -7.31
CA LEU A 94 24.69 -10.69 -7.42
C LEU A 94 25.18 -9.42 -8.12
N ALA A 95 26.21 -8.80 -7.53
CA ALA A 95 27.04 -7.81 -8.19
C ALA A 95 28.02 -8.53 -9.13
N ARG A 96 27.96 -8.23 -10.42
CA ARG A 96 28.90 -8.76 -11.44
C ARG A 96 28.90 -7.89 -12.68
N ILE A 97 29.97 -7.98 -13.47
CA ILE A 97 30.04 -7.48 -14.84
C ILE A 97 30.55 -8.57 -15.79
N GLU A 98 29.88 -8.73 -16.92
CA GLU A 98 30.27 -9.68 -17.96
C GLU A 98 31.31 -9.04 -18.90
N GLN A 99 32.08 -9.88 -19.61
CA GLN A 99 33.06 -9.39 -20.59
C GLN A 99 32.36 -8.83 -21.84
N PHE A 100 33.02 -7.90 -22.55
CA PHE A 100 32.56 -7.45 -23.86
C PHE A 100 32.42 -8.64 -24.83
N SER A 101 31.36 -8.64 -25.64
CA SER A 101 30.99 -9.76 -26.52
C SER A 101 31.10 -9.44 -28.01
N ASP A 102 31.55 -8.21 -28.32
CA ASP A 102 31.79 -7.66 -29.64
C ASP A 102 32.88 -8.43 -30.40
N LYS A 103 32.74 -8.52 -31.73
CA LYS A 103 33.56 -9.39 -32.59
C LYS A 103 34.19 -8.67 -33.79
N SER A 104 33.98 -7.35 -33.87
CA SER A 104 34.37 -6.52 -35.01
C SER A 104 34.31 -5.05 -34.64
N SER A 105 35.32 -4.28 -35.05
CA SER A 105 35.29 -2.82 -35.01
C SER A 105 34.13 -2.26 -35.84
N VAL A 106 33.63 -1.08 -35.48
CA VAL A 106 32.55 -0.38 -36.21
C VAL A 106 33.12 0.86 -36.89
N GLU A 107 33.00 0.96 -38.21
CA GLU A 107 33.40 2.17 -38.95
C GLU A 107 32.24 3.15 -39.11
N ILE A 108 32.49 4.43 -38.80
CA ILE A 108 31.55 5.53 -39.01
C ILE A 108 32.21 6.57 -39.93
N ALA A 109 31.70 6.75 -41.14
CA ALA A 109 32.26 7.68 -42.14
C ALA A 109 31.27 8.78 -42.52
N VAL A 110 31.46 9.99 -41.98
CA VAL A 110 30.54 11.13 -42.15
C VAL A 110 31.21 12.34 -42.79
N ALA A 111 30.44 13.14 -43.54
CA ALA A 111 30.83 14.51 -43.86
C ALA A 111 30.93 15.39 -42.60
N ALA A 112 31.86 16.35 -42.61
CA ALA A 112 32.00 17.31 -41.53
C ALA A 112 30.71 18.13 -41.27
N GLY A 113 30.44 18.44 -40.01
CA GLY A 113 29.24 19.17 -39.56
C GLY A 113 28.05 18.30 -39.15
N ASN A 114 28.06 16.98 -39.45
CA ASN A 114 27.08 16.02 -38.94
C ASN A 114 27.25 15.77 -37.42
N THR A 115 26.19 15.31 -36.76
CA THR A 115 26.22 14.88 -35.34
C THR A 115 26.39 13.36 -35.26
N VAL A 116 27.33 12.88 -34.45
CA VAL A 116 27.77 11.48 -34.43
C VAL A 116 27.62 10.85 -33.04
N PRO A 117 26.93 9.70 -32.91
CA PRO A 117 26.94 8.89 -31.70
C PRO A 117 28.19 7.99 -31.62
N ILE A 118 28.83 7.98 -30.46
CA ILE A 118 29.82 6.97 -30.06
C ILE A 118 29.17 6.18 -28.90
N THR A 119 28.50 5.08 -29.22
CA THR A 119 27.85 4.19 -28.23
C THR A 119 28.81 3.10 -27.77
N CYS A 120 29.09 3.03 -26.47
CA CYS A 120 29.81 1.91 -25.88
C CYS A 120 28.90 0.66 -25.85
N PRO A 121 29.32 -0.51 -26.34
CA PRO A 121 28.55 -1.76 -26.29
C PRO A 121 28.62 -2.40 -24.88
N VAL A 122 28.22 -1.64 -23.86
CA VAL A 122 28.37 -2.01 -22.44
C VAL A 122 27.72 -3.37 -22.16
N PRO A 123 28.47 -4.37 -21.68
CA PRO A 123 27.99 -5.72 -21.42
C PRO A 123 26.97 -5.75 -20.27
N TYR A 124 26.43 -6.94 -19.95
CA TYR A 124 25.58 -7.08 -18.78
C TYR A 124 26.37 -6.72 -17.50
N SER A 125 25.80 -5.83 -16.70
CA SER A 125 26.33 -5.49 -15.38
C SER A 125 25.16 -5.30 -14.42
N SER A 126 25.36 -5.77 -13.20
CA SER A 126 24.50 -5.55 -12.05
C SER A 126 25.39 -5.00 -10.92
N PRO A 127 25.22 -3.76 -10.44
CA PRO A 127 24.35 -2.70 -10.97
C PRO A 127 24.81 -2.20 -12.35
N GLU A 128 24.09 -1.23 -12.93
CA GLU A 128 24.49 -0.61 -14.21
C GLU A 128 25.92 -0.05 -14.15
N ALA A 129 26.74 -0.38 -15.15
CA ALA A 129 28.15 -0.04 -15.17
C ALA A 129 28.40 1.44 -15.49
N VAL A 130 29.41 2.03 -14.86
CA VAL A 130 29.92 3.36 -15.20
C VAL A 130 30.78 3.23 -16.46
N VAL A 131 30.65 4.16 -17.40
CA VAL A 131 31.34 4.12 -18.70
C VAL A 131 32.34 5.25 -18.81
N GLN A 132 33.59 4.93 -19.16
CA GLN A 132 34.61 5.91 -19.54
C GLN A 132 34.96 5.72 -21.02
N PHE A 133 34.97 6.82 -21.78
CA PHE A 133 35.37 6.82 -23.20
C PHE A 133 36.83 7.22 -23.38
N TYR A 134 37.45 6.69 -24.42
CA TYR A 134 38.83 6.97 -24.83
C TYR A 134 38.87 7.27 -26.33
N LYS A 135 39.84 8.08 -26.74
CA LYS A 135 40.14 8.37 -28.15
C LYS A 135 41.63 8.22 -28.39
N ASN A 136 42.04 7.31 -29.28
CA ASN A 136 43.45 6.98 -29.53
C ASN A 136 44.18 6.71 -28.19
N ASP A 137 43.55 5.90 -27.34
CA ASP A 137 43.98 5.50 -26.00
C ASP A 137 44.10 6.62 -24.94
N THR A 138 43.81 7.90 -25.28
CA THR A 138 43.68 8.97 -24.27
C THR A 138 42.26 9.03 -23.70
N PRO A 139 42.08 9.17 -22.37
CA PRO A 139 40.75 9.27 -21.77
C PRO A 139 40.09 10.61 -22.13
N ILE A 140 38.80 10.57 -22.40
CA ILE A 140 38.00 11.78 -22.67
C ILE A 140 37.40 12.26 -21.34
N GLU A 141 37.95 13.34 -20.80
CA GLU A 141 37.43 14.01 -19.60
C GLU A 141 36.16 14.81 -19.91
N ASN A 142 35.32 15.03 -18.89
CA ASN A 142 34.15 15.91 -18.92
C ASN A 142 33.14 15.63 -20.05
N VAL A 143 32.96 14.37 -20.44
CA VAL A 143 31.84 13.98 -21.32
C VAL A 143 30.53 14.29 -20.59
N ASN A 144 29.57 14.95 -21.26
CA ASN A 144 28.25 15.28 -20.72
C ASN A 144 27.38 14.02 -20.52
N MET A 145 27.70 13.24 -19.48
CA MET A 145 27.18 11.90 -19.23
C MET A 145 26.67 11.74 -17.79
N THR A 146 25.37 11.94 -17.59
CA THR A 146 24.65 11.35 -16.46
C THR A 146 23.83 10.15 -16.96
N GLY A 147 24.52 9.03 -17.17
CA GLY A 147 23.89 7.71 -17.38
C GLY A 147 23.70 7.24 -18.83
N SER A 148 24.16 7.97 -19.86
CA SER A 148 24.08 7.48 -21.25
C SER A 148 25.21 6.51 -21.59
N LYS A 149 24.88 5.37 -22.22
CA LYS A 149 25.85 4.48 -22.89
C LYS A 149 26.41 5.08 -24.20
N THR A 150 26.05 6.33 -24.51
CA THR A 150 26.35 7.04 -25.75
C THR A 150 26.96 8.40 -25.43
N MET A 151 28.15 8.66 -25.95
CA MET A 151 28.70 10.01 -26.14
C MET A 151 28.23 10.56 -27.48
N VAL A 152 28.03 11.88 -27.60
CA VAL A 152 27.68 12.53 -28.86
C VAL A 152 28.74 13.57 -29.24
N ILE A 153 29.18 13.55 -30.49
CA ILE A 153 30.05 14.55 -31.10
C ILE A 153 29.18 15.42 -32.00
N GLU A 154 28.98 16.68 -31.61
CA GLU A 154 28.22 17.67 -32.37
C GLU A 154 29.09 18.38 -33.41
N HIS A 155 28.53 18.66 -34.58
CA HIS A 155 29.19 19.39 -35.67
C HIS A 155 30.59 18.85 -36.02
N ALA A 156 30.69 17.53 -36.19
CA ALA A 156 31.95 16.79 -36.25
C ALA A 156 32.97 17.38 -37.24
N LYS A 157 34.22 17.50 -36.79
CA LYS A 157 35.36 18.13 -37.48
C LYS A 157 36.38 17.07 -37.92
N LEU A 158 37.28 17.42 -38.83
CA LEU A 158 38.37 16.51 -39.24
C LEU A 158 39.19 15.99 -38.04
N THR A 159 39.44 16.86 -37.06
CA THR A 159 40.11 16.55 -35.79
C THR A 159 39.42 15.50 -34.95
N ASP A 160 38.13 15.27 -35.18
CA ASP A 160 37.31 14.34 -34.39
C ASP A 160 37.48 12.90 -34.88
N SER A 161 38.07 12.71 -36.06
CA SER A 161 38.47 11.38 -36.56
C SER A 161 39.44 10.68 -35.60
N GLY A 162 39.34 9.35 -35.51
CA GLY A 162 40.17 8.53 -34.63
C GLY A 162 39.55 7.20 -34.24
N SER A 163 40.31 6.44 -33.45
CA SER A 163 39.86 5.19 -32.82
C SER A 163 39.23 5.51 -31.47
N TYR A 164 37.96 5.17 -31.28
CA TYR A 164 37.23 5.36 -30.02
C TYR A 164 37.01 4.02 -29.33
N THR A 165 37.46 3.91 -28.08
CA THR A 165 37.24 2.75 -27.20
C THR A 165 36.50 3.18 -25.94
N CYS A 166 36.06 2.21 -25.14
CA CYS A 166 35.44 2.46 -23.85
C CYS A 166 35.81 1.38 -22.84
N THR A 167 35.79 1.75 -21.57
CA THR A 167 35.74 0.81 -20.45
C THR A 167 34.38 0.88 -19.77
N ALA A 168 33.99 -0.22 -19.15
CA ALA A 168 32.80 -0.31 -18.31
C ALA A 168 33.24 -0.87 -16.94
N SER A 169 32.92 -0.16 -15.87
CA SER A 169 33.28 -0.54 -14.50
C SER A 169 32.06 -0.78 -13.62
N ASN A 170 32.15 -1.84 -12.81
CA ASN A 170 31.17 -2.15 -11.78
C ASN A 170 31.65 -1.56 -10.46
N TYR A 171 30.96 -0.54 -9.96
CA TYR A 171 31.40 0.19 -8.76
C TYR A 171 31.28 -0.62 -7.46
N ILE A 172 30.67 -1.82 -7.48
CA ILE A 172 30.57 -2.71 -6.32
C ILE A 172 31.70 -3.74 -6.35
N THR A 173 31.90 -4.47 -7.46
CA THR A 173 33.00 -5.45 -7.55
C THR A 173 34.37 -4.79 -7.79
N SER A 174 34.40 -3.50 -8.15
CA SER A 174 35.57 -2.75 -8.65
C SER A 174 36.19 -3.32 -9.94
N GLU A 175 35.55 -4.31 -10.56
CA GLU A 175 35.96 -4.87 -11.84
C GLU A 175 35.75 -3.85 -12.95
N THR A 176 36.74 -3.71 -13.83
CA THR A 176 36.66 -2.88 -15.03
C THR A 176 37.00 -3.73 -16.24
N VAL A 177 36.10 -3.76 -17.21
CA VAL A 177 36.30 -4.44 -18.51
C VAL A 177 36.47 -3.40 -19.61
N SER A 178 37.21 -3.76 -20.66
CA SER A 178 37.57 -2.87 -21.77
C SER A 178 37.10 -3.42 -23.10
N ASN A 179 36.53 -2.58 -23.96
CA ASN A 179 36.17 -2.98 -25.32
C ASN A 179 37.44 -3.08 -26.19
N SER A 180 37.71 -4.27 -26.73
CA SER A 180 38.83 -4.55 -27.64
C SER A 180 38.57 -4.18 -29.11
N HIS A 181 37.32 -3.88 -29.47
CA HIS A 181 36.90 -3.56 -30.84
C HIS A 181 36.50 -2.08 -30.96
N PRO A 182 37.40 -1.18 -31.42
CA PRO A 182 37.12 0.25 -31.47
C PRO A 182 36.02 0.65 -32.45
N ILE A 183 35.41 1.79 -32.19
CA ILE A 183 34.62 2.54 -33.17
C ILE A 183 35.59 3.48 -33.91
N VAL A 184 35.77 3.27 -35.20
CA VAL A 184 36.67 4.09 -36.04
C VAL A 184 35.85 5.19 -36.70
N LEU A 185 36.02 6.43 -36.21
CA LEU A 185 35.38 7.61 -36.78
C LEU A 185 36.27 8.22 -37.87
N ASN A 186 35.73 8.34 -39.07
CA ASN A 186 36.36 8.92 -40.25
C ASN A 186 35.55 10.14 -40.73
N VAL A 187 35.87 11.34 -40.23
CA VAL A 187 35.23 12.58 -40.68
C VAL A 187 35.90 13.08 -41.95
N ARG A 188 35.12 13.44 -42.98
CA ARG A 188 35.62 13.85 -44.30
C ARG A 188 35.17 15.26 -44.66
N THR A 189 36.04 16.02 -45.32
CA THR A 189 35.67 17.24 -46.06
C THR A 189 35.07 16.87 -47.42
N ASN A 190 34.16 17.71 -47.92
CA ASN A 190 33.23 17.30 -48.97
C ASN A 190 33.89 17.21 -50.36
N GLN A 191 33.69 16.07 -51.02
CA GLN A 191 34.03 15.83 -52.43
C GLN A 191 32.80 15.59 -53.32
N GLY A 192 31.59 15.52 -52.73
CA GLY A 192 30.32 15.34 -53.43
C GLY A 192 29.17 15.10 -52.44
N PRO A 193 27.91 14.98 -52.92
CA PRO A 193 26.77 14.62 -52.08
C PRO A 193 26.94 13.24 -51.44
N GLN A 194 26.63 13.13 -50.15
CA GLN A 194 26.57 11.85 -49.42
C GLN A 194 25.09 11.51 -49.16
N GLU A 195 24.68 10.30 -49.53
CA GLU A 195 23.33 9.77 -49.31
C GLU A 195 22.92 9.88 -47.82
N LEU A 196 21.62 10.01 -47.56
CA LEU A 196 21.10 9.99 -46.18
C LEU A 196 21.00 8.56 -45.65
N TYR A 197 21.57 8.32 -44.47
CA TYR A 197 21.47 7.05 -43.76
C TYR A 197 21.42 7.26 -42.23
N PHE A 198 20.95 6.26 -41.49
CA PHE A 198 21.02 6.24 -40.03
C PHE A 198 22.40 5.76 -39.59
N VAL A 199 23.11 6.57 -38.81
CA VAL A 199 24.48 6.27 -38.32
C VAL A 199 24.48 5.08 -37.36
N LYS A 200 23.39 4.97 -36.59
CA LYS A 200 23.07 3.87 -35.67
C LYS A 200 21.60 3.52 -35.92
N GLN A 201 21.27 2.24 -36.05
CA GLN A 201 19.88 1.80 -36.12
C GLN A 201 19.16 2.17 -34.82
N PRO A 202 18.10 3.00 -34.84
CA PRO A 202 17.43 3.42 -33.62
C PRO A 202 16.74 2.27 -32.89
N GLN A 203 16.67 2.37 -31.56
CA GLN A 203 15.99 1.38 -30.74
C GLN A 203 14.48 1.42 -31.00
N ALA A 204 13.95 0.33 -31.57
CA ALA A 204 12.55 0.26 -32.03
C ALA A 204 11.51 0.37 -30.90
N GLU A 205 11.87 0.05 -29.65
CA GLU A 205 10.98 0.13 -28.49
C GLU A 205 11.71 0.66 -27.25
N TYR A 206 11.16 1.72 -26.64
CA TYR A 206 11.57 2.22 -25.33
C TYR A 206 10.50 1.86 -24.28
N LYS A 207 10.89 1.14 -23.23
CA LYS A 207 10.07 0.95 -22.02
C LYS A 207 10.51 1.97 -20.96
N VAL A 208 9.60 2.82 -20.48
CA VAL A 208 9.92 3.92 -19.56
C VAL A 208 8.95 3.95 -18.39
N LEU A 209 9.45 4.00 -17.16
CA LEU A 209 8.63 4.15 -15.97
C LEU A 209 7.98 5.54 -15.92
N ARG A 210 6.67 5.57 -15.65
CA ARG A 210 5.91 6.81 -15.49
C ARG A 210 6.58 7.79 -14.52
N GLY A 211 6.68 9.05 -14.92
CA GLY A 211 7.34 10.12 -14.16
C GLY A 211 8.87 10.15 -14.29
N LYS A 212 9.50 9.19 -14.98
CA LYS A 212 10.90 9.29 -15.41
C LYS A 212 11.02 10.08 -16.72
N ASN A 213 12.24 10.44 -17.06
CA ASN A 213 12.59 11.06 -18.34
C ASN A 213 13.07 9.99 -19.32
N VAL A 214 12.97 10.25 -20.63
CA VAL A 214 13.56 9.42 -21.68
C VAL A 214 14.10 10.32 -22.79
N THR A 215 15.17 9.89 -23.45
CA THR A 215 15.55 10.41 -24.77
C THR A 215 15.41 9.31 -25.79
N LEU A 216 14.56 9.52 -26.79
CA LEU A 216 14.43 8.63 -27.94
C LEU A 216 15.63 8.92 -28.86
N GLU A 217 16.63 8.04 -28.87
CA GLU A 217 17.85 8.23 -29.67
C GLU A 217 17.55 8.07 -31.16
N CYS A 218 18.02 9.00 -31.99
CA CYS A 218 17.96 8.84 -33.44
C CYS A 218 19.02 9.69 -34.15
N PHE A 219 19.95 9.05 -34.85
CA PHE A 219 21.10 9.70 -35.47
C PHE A 219 21.13 9.43 -36.98
N GLY A 220 20.99 10.47 -37.78
CA GLY A 220 21.08 10.44 -39.25
C GLY A 220 22.23 11.32 -39.74
N ALA A 221 22.86 10.92 -40.84
CA ALA A 221 23.95 11.68 -41.46
C ALA A 221 23.86 11.69 -42.99
N GLY A 222 24.58 12.64 -43.60
CA GLY A 222 24.79 12.74 -45.05
C GLY A 222 25.37 14.09 -45.45
N TYR A 223 25.32 14.41 -46.74
CA TYR A 223 25.73 15.73 -47.27
C TYR A 223 24.86 16.16 -48.46
N PRO A 224 24.22 17.34 -48.46
CA PRO A 224 24.22 18.37 -47.40
C PRO A 224 23.75 17.85 -46.04
N VAL A 225 24.29 18.42 -44.96
CA VAL A 225 24.05 17.98 -43.58
C VAL A 225 22.53 18.02 -43.31
N PRO A 226 21.89 16.90 -42.93
CA PRO A 226 20.46 16.85 -42.75
C PRO A 226 20.01 17.49 -41.43
N SER A 227 18.74 17.87 -41.39
CA SER A 227 18.04 18.27 -40.16
C SER A 227 17.09 17.16 -39.71
N VAL A 228 16.85 17.05 -38.40
CA VAL A 228 15.91 16.09 -37.79
C VAL A 228 14.58 16.76 -37.48
N THR A 229 13.49 16.08 -37.77
CA THR A 229 12.13 16.40 -37.36
C THR A 229 11.54 15.19 -36.64
N TRP A 230 10.85 15.45 -35.53
CA TRP A 230 10.12 14.43 -34.78
C TRP A 230 8.62 14.66 -34.92
N THR A 231 7.85 13.60 -35.10
CA THR A 231 6.38 13.63 -35.02
C THR A 231 5.87 12.43 -34.23
N LYS A 232 4.67 12.53 -33.66
CA LYS A 232 3.98 11.41 -33.01
C LYS A 232 2.79 11.01 -33.86
N LEU A 233 2.57 9.72 -34.06
CA LEU A 233 1.48 9.28 -34.94
C LEU A 233 0.12 9.65 -34.33
N GLY A 234 -0.75 10.28 -35.14
CA GLY A 234 -2.11 10.66 -34.77
C GLY A 234 -2.26 11.71 -33.66
N SER A 235 -1.16 12.31 -33.16
CA SER A 235 -1.21 13.26 -32.03
C SER A 235 -0.02 14.23 -32.01
N ALA A 236 -0.15 15.33 -31.27
CA ALA A 236 0.98 16.25 -31.07
C ALA A 236 2.08 15.62 -30.19
N LEU A 237 3.32 16.13 -30.29
CA LEU A 237 4.40 15.79 -29.36
C LEU A 237 4.02 16.17 -27.92
N PRO A 238 4.55 15.48 -26.89
CA PRO A 238 4.32 15.83 -25.48
C PRO A 238 4.72 17.27 -25.16
N LYS A 239 3.93 17.98 -24.34
CA LYS A 239 4.19 19.38 -23.96
C LYS A 239 5.52 19.59 -23.20
N GLN A 240 6.02 18.54 -22.54
CA GLN A 240 7.30 18.54 -21.84
C GLN A 240 8.36 17.76 -22.64
N SER A 241 8.42 17.98 -23.96
CA SER A 241 9.44 17.41 -24.84
C SER A 241 10.26 18.47 -25.56
N TRP A 242 11.53 18.18 -25.82
CA TRP A 242 12.50 19.09 -26.45
C TRP A 242 13.58 18.31 -27.21
N TYR A 243 14.28 19.01 -28.10
CA TYR A 243 15.30 18.43 -28.97
C TYR A 243 16.66 18.48 -28.28
N THR A 244 17.30 17.33 -28.10
CA THR A 244 18.71 17.21 -27.70
C THR A 244 19.57 16.75 -28.88
N PRO A 245 20.91 16.90 -28.81
CA PRO A 245 21.84 16.29 -29.76
C PRO A 245 21.72 14.76 -29.87
N MET A 246 21.12 14.10 -28.86
CA MET A 246 20.82 12.66 -28.86
C MET A 246 19.50 12.31 -29.57
N GLY A 247 18.50 13.20 -29.58
CA GLY A 247 17.17 12.95 -30.15
C GLY A 247 16.05 13.70 -29.43
N LEU A 248 14.87 13.09 -29.32
CA LEU A 248 13.72 13.70 -28.63
C LEU A 248 13.73 13.34 -27.14
N THR A 249 13.99 14.33 -26.28
CA THR A 249 13.90 14.16 -24.83
C THR A 249 12.49 14.49 -24.34
N ILE A 250 11.87 13.58 -23.61
CA ILE A 250 10.55 13.72 -22.97
C ILE A 250 10.75 13.65 -21.45
N VAL A 251 10.31 14.68 -20.74
CA VAL A 251 10.45 14.82 -19.29
C VAL A 251 9.16 14.39 -18.61
N ASN A 252 9.25 13.73 -17.44
CA ASN A 252 8.11 13.35 -16.60
C ASN A 252 7.03 12.55 -17.37
N VAL A 253 7.46 11.51 -18.09
CA VAL A 253 6.65 10.73 -19.05
C VAL A 253 5.35 10.20 -18.42
N GLN A 254 4.22 10.46 -19.08
CA GLN A 254 2.87 10.05 -18.64
C GLN A 254 2.26 8.98 -19.55
N PRO A 255 1.22 8.24 -19.10
CA PRO A 255 0.55 7.22 -19.91
C PRO A 255 -0.02 7.70 -21.26
N GLY A 256 -0.32 8.99 -21.40
CA GLY A 256 -0.73 9.60 -22.67
C GLY A 256 0.40 9.80 -23.69
N ASP A 257 1.66 9.73 -23.25
CA ASP A 257 2.83 9.86 -24.11
C ASP A 257 3.16 8.55 -24.84
N ARG A 258 2.49 7.43 -24.49
CA ARG A 258 2.51 6.17 -25.24
C ARG A 258 2.21 6.42 -26.73
N GLY A 259 2.85 5.65 -27.61
CA GLY A 259 2.58 5.66 -29.05
C GLY A 259 3.83 5.51 -29.92
N GLU A 260 3.62 5.64 -31.22
CA GLU A 260 4.67 5.61 -32.25
C GLU A 260 5.19 7.03 -32.51
N TYR A 261 6.51 7.17 -32.48
CA TYR A 261 7.24 8.40 -32.75
C TYR A 261 8.08 8.23 -34.01
N ASP A 262 7.84 9.07 -35.00
CA ASP A 262 8.63 9.10 -36.22
C ASP A 262 9.82 10.03 -36.04
N CYS A 263 11.03 9.48 -36.18
CA CYS A 263 12.23 10.27 -36.42
C CYS A 263 12.44 10.40 -37.93
N ILE A 264 12.54 11.63 -38.42
CA ILE A 264 12.60 11.97 -39.83
C ILE A 264 13.82 12.86 -40.07
N TRP A 265 14.75 12.44 -40.92
CA TRP A 265 15.91 13.24 -41.32
C TRP A 265 15.79 13.66 -42.79
N SER A 266 16.04 14.93 -43.09
CA SER A 266 16.03 15.44 -44.47
C SER A 266 17.09 16.51 -44.72
N ASN A 267 17.64 16.49 -45.94
CA ASN A 267 18.56 17.51 -46.48
C ASN A 267 17.90 18.36 -47.59
N GLY A 268 16.56 18.42 -47.63
CA GLY A 268 15.78 19.16 -48.63
C GLY A 268 15.64 18.48 -50.00
N VAL A 269 16.40 17.42 -50.27
CA VAL A 269 16.32 16.63 -51.54
C VAL A 269 15.89 15.20 -51.28
N LYS A 270 16.49 14.53 -50.28
CA LYS A 270 16.08 13.21 -49.80
C LYS A 270 15.52 13.31 -48.37
N LEU A 271 14.83 12.25 -47.98
CA LEU A 271 14.27 12.06 -46.63
C LEU A 271 14.42 10.59 -46.25
N ILE A 272 14.86 10.33 -45.02
CA ILE A 272 14.80 9.02 -44.38
C ILE A 272 13.92 9.11 -43.13
N LYS A 273 13.18 8.05 -42.85
CA LYS A 273 12.26 7.96 -41.71
C LYS A 273 12.43 6.61 -41.01
N THR A 274 12.29 6.63 -39.69
CA THR A 274 12.21 5.42 -38.84
C THR A 274 11.20 5.65 -37.72
N MET A 275 10.68 4.57 -37.15
CA MET A 275 9.58 4.55 -36.18
C MET A 275 10.07 3.97 -34.86
N ILE A 276 9.76 4.65 -33.76
CA ILE A 276 10.17 4.29 -32.40
C ILE A 276 8.91 4.20 -31.52
N ILE A 277 8.71 3.05 -30.87
CA ILE A 277 7.55 2.80 -30.00
C ILE A 277 7.90 3.19 -28.56
N LEU A 278 7.21 4.17 -27.99
CA LEU A 278 7.30 4.49 -26.56
C LEU A 278 6.21 3.75 -25.78
N LYS A 279 6.63 2.80 -24.93
CA LYS A 279 5.78 2.14 -23.94
C LYS A 279 6.04 2.70 -22.55
N VAL A 280 5.01 3.32 -21.97
CA VAL A 280 5.06 3.84 -20.61
C VAL A 280 4.58 2.76 -19.64
N VAL A 281 5.48 2.27 -18.79
CA VAL A 281 5.23 1.23 -17.78
C VAL A 281 4.95 1.87 -16.42
N GLU A 282 4.19 1.17 -15.59
CA GLU A 282 3.68 1.64 -14.30
C GLU A 282 3.83 0.52 -13.27
N VAL A 283 4.47 0.83 -12.13
CA VAL A 283 4.54 -0.09 -10.99
C VAL A 283 3.13 -0.42 -10.48
N PRO A 284 2.91 -1.57 -9.82
CA PRO A 284 1.61 -1.90 -9.25
C PRO A 284 1.17 -0.86 -8.23
N ARG A 285 -0.14 -0.63 -8.12
CA ARG A 285 -0.77 0.12 -7.03
C ARG A 285 -2.11 -0.48 -6.63
N VAL A 286 -2.31 -0.74 -5.35
CA VAL A 286 -3.56 -1.22 -4.77
C VAL A 286 -4.46 -0.02 -4.46
N VAL A 287 -5.21 0.42 -5.47
CA VAL A 287 -6.15 1.55 -5.40
C VAL A 287 -7.28 1.30 -4.40
N LYS A 288 -7.67 0.04 -4.18
CA LYS A 288 -8.63 -0.36 -3.14
C LYS A 288 -8.19 -1.67 -2.48
N SER A 289 -7.87 -1.61 -1.19
CA SER A 289 -7.64 -2.78 -0.34
C SER A 289 -8.93 -3.61 -0.17
N PRO A 290 -8.83 -4.91 0.18
CA PRO A 290 -9.98 -5.72 0.57
C PRO A 290 -10.79 -5.08 1.71
N LYS A 291 -12.12 -5.24 1.66
CA LYS A 291 -13.04 -4.68 2.67
C LYS A 291 -12.93 -5.44 3.99
N SER A 292 -12.96 -4.73 5.11
CA SER A 292 -12.98 -5.38 6.43
C SER A 292 -14.39 -5.92 6.68
N SER A 293 -14.44 -7.14 7.18
CA SER A 293 -15.63 -7.97 7.16
C SER A 293 -15.70 -8.90 8.37
N THR A 294 -16.90 -9.31 8.73
CA THR A 294 -17.17 -10.26 9.80
C THR A 294 -18.12 -11.31 9.29
N PHE A 295 -17.64 -12.55 9.17
CA PHE A 295 -18.38 -13.68 8.62
C PHE A 295 -18.68 -14.72 9.69
N SER A 296 -19.74 -15.50 9.49
CA SER A 296 -19.98 -16.70 10.29
C SER A 296 -19.17 -17.86 9.74
N GLU A 297 -18.64 -18.69 10.62
CA GLU A 297 -17.94 -19.93 10.27
C GLU A 297 -18.85 -20.85 9.45
N GLY A 298 -18.33 -21.37 8.34
CA GLY A 298 -19.09 -22.11 7.33
C GLY A 298 -20.05 -21.29 6.48
N GLY A 299 -20.01 -19.95 6.55
CA GLY A 299 -20.50 -19.09 5.48
C GLY A 299 -19.50 -18.99 4.32
N GLU A 300 -19.80 -18.11 3.37
CA GLU A 300 -18.99 -17.88 2.16
C GLU A 300 -18.37 -16.48 2.22
N LEU A 301 -17.08 -16.38 1.87
CA LEU A 301 -16.31 -15.15 1.79
C LEU A 301 -16.07 -14.78 0.32
N ASP A 302 -16.33 -13.53 -0.02
CA ASP A 302 -15.84 -12.87 -1.23
C ASP A 302 -15.04 -11.64 -0.80
N LEU A 303 -13.76 -11.62 -1.17
CA LEU A 303 -12.88 -10.45 -1.05
C LEU A 303 -12.31 -10.11 -2.41
N TYR A 304 -12.41 -8.83 -2.79
CA TYR A 304 -11.73 -8.29 -3.95
C TYR A 304 -10.84 -7.11 -3.57
N CYS A 305 -9.79 -6.91 -4.35
CA CYS A 305 -9.01 -5.67 -4.37
C CYS A 305 -9.19 -4.94 -5.70
N THR A 306 -8.68 -3.71 -5.80
CA THR A 306 -8.57 -3.01 -7.10
C THR A 306 -7.13 -2.59 -7.28
N VAL A 307 -6.52 -3.09 -8.34
CA VAL A 307 -5.09 -2.95 -8.64
C VAL A 307 -4.92 -2.30 -10.01
N ASN A 308 -4.03 -1.32 -10.09
CA ASN A 308 -3.56 -0.74 -11.34
C ASN A 308 -2.07 -1.10 -11.54
N GLY A 309 -1.60 -1.14 -12.78
CA GLY A 309 -0.20 -1.34 -13.13
C GLY A 309 -0.04 -1.63 -14.63
N ASN A 310 1.17 -1.49 -15.17
CA ASN A 310 1.49 -1.88 -16.55
C ASN A 310 2.96 -2.33 -16.66
N PRO A 311 3.29 -3.61 -16.93
CA PRO A 311 2.38 -4.73 -17.21
C PRO A 311 1.37 -5.02 -16.10
N GLU A 312 0.29 -5.71 -16.47
CA GLU A 312 -0.78 -6.14 -15.57
C GLU A 312 -0.19 -6.92 -14.37
N PRO A 313 -0.40 -6.45 -13.12
CA PRO A 313 0.25 -7.08 -11.97
C PRO A 313 -0.30 -8.47 -11.64
N THR A 314 0.59 -9.41 -11.34
CA THR A 314 0.23 -10.66 -10.69
C THR A 314 -0.17 -10.39 -9.24
N ILE A 315 -1.19 -11.09 -8.74
CA ILE A 315 -1.73 -10.87 -7.39
C ILE A 315 -1.54 -12.12 -6.55
N GLU A 316 -0.80 -11.97 -5.44
CA GLU A 316 -0.60 -12.97 -4.39
C GLU A 316 -1.53 -12.62 -3.21
N TRP A 317 -2.37 -13.56 -2.79
CA TRP A 317 -3.17 -13.40 -1.56
C TRP A 317 -2.46 -14.05 -0.39
N LEU A 318 -2.52 -13.42 0.78
CA LEU A 318 -1.95 -13.91 2.03
C LEU A 318 -2.98 -13.83 3.15
N ILE A 319 -2.90 -14.78 4.08
CA ILE A 319 -3.57 -14.71 5.39
C ILE A 319 -2.51 -14.83 6.49
N ASN A 320 -2.50 -13.87 7.40
CA ASN A 320 -1.60 -13.78 8.54
C ASN A 320 -0.10 -13.85 8.17
N GLY A 321 0.25 -13.37 6.97
CA GLY A 321 1.62 -13.39 6.43
C GLY A 321 1.99 -14.63 5.61
N GLU A 322 1.14 -15.65 5.59
CA GLU A 322 1.34 -16.88 4.81
C GLU A 322 0.63 -16.78 3.46
N SER A 323 1.29 -17.16 2.36
CA SER A 323 0.72 -17.16 1.01
C SER A 323 -0.39 -18.20 0.87
N LEU A 324 -1.54 -17.80 0.30
CA LEU A 324 -2.60 -18.73 -0.09
C LEU A 324 -2.28 -19.39 -1.42
N MET A 325 -2.59 -20.68 -1.50
CA MET A 325 -2.65 -21.45 -2.74
C MET A 325 -4.11 -21.87 -2.99
N GLN A 326 -4.42 -22.31 -4.21
CA GLN A 326 -5.76 -22.77 -4.57
C GLN A 326 -6.02 -24.18 -4.03
N TYR A 327 -7.16 -24.36 -3.34
CA TYR A 327 -7.56 -25.61 -2.67
C TYR A 327 -9.09 -25.79 -2.74
N ASP A 328 -9.60 -26.96 -2.35
CA ASP A 328 -11.03 -27.33 -2.43
C ASP A 328 -12.01 -26.30 -1.84
N ASN A 329 -11.59 -25.51 -0.83
CA ASN A 329 -12.39 -24.45 -0.23
C ASN A 329 -11.84 -23.02 -0.42
N VAL A 330 -10.82 -22.83 -1.27
CA VAL A 330 -10.16 -21.54 -1.53
C VAL A 330 -9.94 -21.36 -3.03
N GLU A 331 -10.73 -20.48 -3.66
CA GLU A 331 -10.62 -20.15 -5.07
C GLU A 331 -10.05 -18.74 -5.27
N ILE A 332 -8.98 -18.63 -6.06
CA ILE A 332 -8.29 -17.37 -6.33
C ILE A 332 -8.45 -17.02 -7.82
N LYS A 333 -9.09 -15.87 -8.09
CA LYS A 333 -9.35 -15.32 -9.42
C LYS A 333 -8.66 -13.97 -9.56
N GLY A 334 -7.33 -13.98 -9.44
CA GLY A 334 -6.47 -12.80 -9.48
C GLY A 334 -6.83 -11.78 -8.40
N ALA A 335 -7.50 -10.69 -8.78
CA ALA A 335 -7.94 -9.64 -7.86
C ALA A 335 -9.12 -10.03 -6.95
N ALA A 336 -9.68 -11.25 -7.09
CA ALA A 336 -10.72 -11.80 -6.23
C ALA A 336 -10.27 -13.09 -5.52
N LEU A 337 -10.72 -13.25 -4.27
CA LEU A 337 -10.48 -14.39 -3.38
C LEU A 337 -11.83 -14.84 -2.81
N PHE A 338 -12.20 -16.09 -3.10
CA PHE A 338 -13.40 -16.73 -2.57
C PHE A 338 -13.00 -17.84 -1.59
N ILE A 339 -13.65 -17.90 -0.43
CA ILE A 339 -13.45 -19.00 0.54
C ILE A 339 -14.82 -19.52 1.00
N SER A 340 -15.11 -20.79 0.73
CA SER A 340 -16.34 -21.46 1.16
C SER A 340 -16.07 -22.95 1.39
N PRO A 341 -16.26 -23.50 2.61
CA PRO A 341 -16.66 -22.82 3.84
C PRO A 341 -15.54 -21.98 4.49
N VAL A 342 -15.91 -20.83 5.06
CA VAL A 342 -15.02 -20.02 5.92
C VAL A 342 -14.75 -20.74 7.25
N GLU A 343 -13.56 -21.31 7.40
CA GLU A 343 -13.07 -21.82 8.69
C GLU A 343 -12.47 -20.73 9.60
N LYS A 344 -12.46 -20.97 10.91
CA LYS A 344 -11.74 -20.14 11.92
C LYS A 344 -10.28 -19.81 11.57
N LYS A 345 -9.56 -20.69 10.85
CA LYS A 345 -8.14 -20.49 10.49
C LYS A 345 -7.89 -19.28 9.58
N HIS A 346 -8.92 -18.81 8.88
CA HIS A 346 -8.84 -17.66 7.97
C HIS A 346 -8.95 -16.30 8.70
N ALA A 347 -9.27 -16.29 10.01
CA ALA A 347 -9.39 -15.06 10.78
C ALA A 347 -8.02 -14.37 10.97
N GLY A 348 -8.02 -13.02 10.93
CA GLY A 348 -6.84 -12.19 11.10
C GLY A 348 -6.63 -11.24 9.93
N ILE A 349 -5.37 -10.96 9.57
CA ILE A 349 -5.02 -10.03 8.49
C ILE A 349 -5.05 -10.78 7.15
N VAL A 350 -5.85 -10.28 6.21
CA VAL A 350 -5.89 -10.76 4.81
C VAL A 350 -5.30 -9.69 3.92
N GLN A 351 -4.32 -10.03 3.10
CA GLN A 351 -3.55 -9.09 2.29
C GLN A 351 -3.50 -9.54 0.84
N CYS A 352 -3.65 -8.60 -0.09
CA CYS A 352 -3.33 -8.77 -1.50
C CYS A 352 -2.02 -8.03 -1.79
N VAL A 353 -1.02 -8.73 -2.32
CA VAL A 353 0.24 -8.17 -2.82
C VAL A 353 0.19 -8.22 -4.34
N ALA A 354 0.30 -7.06 -4.98
CA ALA A 354 0.37 -6.94 -6.44
C ALA A 354 1.83 -6.75 -6.86
N SER A 355 2.30 -7.51 -7.86
CA SER A 355 3.69 -7.43 -8.36
C SER A 355 3.79 -7.45 -9.89
N ASN A 356 4.75 -6.72 -10.46
CA ASN A 356 5.18 -6.88 -11.85
C ASN A 356 6.71 -6.73 -11.97
N GLU A 357 7.26 -6.74 -13.19
CA GLU A 357 8.72 -6.66 -13.43
C GLU A 357 9.39 -5.37 -12.89
N TYR A 358 8.59 -4.35 -12.50
CA TYR A 358 9.06 -3.04 -12.03
C TYR A 358 8.84 -2.76 -10.54
N GLY A 359 8.18 -3.67 -9.80
CA GLY A 359 7.97 -3.51 -8.36
C GLY A 359 6.67 -4.13 -7.86
N SER A 360 6.24 -3.69 -6.68
CA SER A 360 5.01 -4.13 -6.01
C SER A 360 4.31 -3.02 -5.23
N ASP A 361 3.08 -3.30 -4.83
CA ASP A 361 2.33 -2.58 -3.79
C ASP A 361 1.38 -3.57 -3.11
N SER A 362 0.93 -3.29 -1.89
CA SER A 362 0.06 -4.20 -1.15
C SER A 362 -1.00 -3.52 -0.28
N GLY A 363 -2.18 -4.14 -0.23
CA GLY A 363 -3.33 -3.67 0.54
C GLY A 363 -3.91 -4.81 1.38
N TYR A 364 -4.35 -4.50 2.59
CA TYR A 364 -4.83 -5.50 3.54
C TYR A 364 -6.15 -5.11 4.20
N SER A 365 -6.74 -6.09 4.89
CA SER A 365 -7.91 -5.93 5.75
C SER A 365 -7.83 -6.82 6.98
N LEU A 366 -8.73 -6.58 7.94
CA LEU A 366 -8.99 -7.49 9.05
C LEU A 366 -10.26 -8.29 8.76
N LEU A 367 -10.12 -9.61 8.65
CA LEU A 367 -11.21 -10.60 8.55
C LEU A 367 -11.51 -11.17 9.93
N ARG A 368 -12.76 -11.07 10.36
CA ARG A 368 -13.26 -11.68 11.61
C ARG A 368 -14.15 -12.87 11.29
N VAL A 369 -13.98 -13.98 12.01
CA VAL A 369 -14.81 -15.18 11.87
C VAL A 369 -15.51 -15.46 13.20
N ASN A 370 -16.84 -15.37 13.20
CA ASN A 370 -17.71 -15.72 14.31
C ASN A 370 -17.95 -17.24 14.29
N PRO A 371 -17.83 -17.98 15.42
CA PRO A 371 -18.12 -19.41 15.47
C PRO A 371 -19.56 -19.74 15.07
N LYS A 372 -19.80 -20.95 14.56
CA LYS A 372 -21.16 -21.44 14.30
C LYS A 372 -21.99 -21.44 15.59
N GLN A 373 -23.16 -20.77 15.57
CA GLN A 373 -24.13 -20.89 16.66
C GLN A 373 -24.73 -22.30 16.64
N HIS A 374 -24.45 -23.09 17.67
CA HIS A 374 -25.00 -24.43 17.82
C HIS A 374 -26.46 -24.32 18.27
N MET A 375 -27.40 -24.35 17.32
CA MET A 375 -28.83 -24.29 17.62
C MET A 375 -29.22 -25.54 18.40
N SER A 376 -29.45 -25.39 19.72
CA SER A 376 -29.94 -26.49 20.56
C SER A 376 -31.32 -26.91 20.07
N GLY A 377 -31.50 -28.23 19.87
CA GLY A 377 -32.69 -28.78 19.22
C GLY A 377 -33.98 -28.37 19.92
N THR A 378 -34.99 -28.04 19.10
CA THR A 378 -36.37 -27.79 19.52
C THR A 378 -36.88 -28.92 20.42
N THR A 379 -37.42 -28.57 21.58
CA THR A 379 -38.24 -29.47 22.38
C THR A 379 -39.55 -29.75 21.63
N GLU A 380 -39.60 -30.85 20.90
CA GLU A 380 -40.87 -31.36 20.34
C GLU A 380 -41.88 -31.58 21.47
N SER A 381 -43.04 -30.95 21.34
CA SER A 381 -44.17 -31.17 22.23
C SER A 381 -45.08 -32.24 21.64
N ARG A 382 -45.27 -33.34 22.37
CA ARG A 382 -46.37 -34.29 22.13
C ARG A 382 -46.98 -34.76 23.46
N PRO A 383 -48.29 -35.08 23.50
CA PRO A 383 -49.09 -34.91 24.71
C PRO A 383 -49.19 -36.16 25.60
N ASP A 384 -49.55 -35.88 26.87
CA ASP A 384 -50.29 -36.70 27.84
C ASP A 384 -50.29 -38.22 27.71
N ARG A 385 -49.65 -38.88 28.69
CA ARG A 385 -50.22 -40.09 29.32
C ARG A 385 -50.09 -40.06 30.86
N ILE A 386 -51.26 -40.23 31.46
CA ILE A 386 -51.67 -40.34 32.87
C ILE A 386 -50.64 -41.02 33.82
N PRO A 387 -50.47 -40.53 35.08
CA PRO A 387 -49.51 -41.07 36.05
C PRO A 387 -50.05 -42.22 36.92
N THR A 388 -49.16 -43.09 37.41
CA THR A 388 -49.41 -44.05 38.50
C THR A 388 -48.36 -43.94 39.62
N ARG A 389 -48.80 -43.98 40.88
CA ARG A 389 -47.96 -43.83 42.08
C ARG A 389 -47.39 -45.18 42.56
N GLY A 390 -46.17 -45.23 43.12
CA GLY A 390 -45.47 -46.49 43.43
C GLY A 390 -44.44 -46.51 44.58
N TYR A 391 -44.73 -45.86 45.72
CA TYR A 391 -44.24 -46.15 47.09
C TYR A 391 -42.73 -46.42 47.43
N LYS A 392 -42.23 -45.57 48.35
CA LYS A 392 -41.32 -45.82 49.52
C LYS A 392 -39.81 -46.16 49.36
N HIS A 393 -39.02 -45.20 49.85
CA HIS A 393 -37.85 -45.29 50.76
C HIS A 393 -36.89 -46.50 50.77
N THR A 394 -35.59 -46.19 50.80
CA THR A 394 -34.71 -46.53 51.94
C THR A 394 -33.50 -45.58 52.03
N ARG A 395 -32.81 -45.54 53.17
CA ARG A 395 -31.66 -44.65 53.46
C ARG A 395 -30.57 -45.43 54.18
N THR A 396 -29.48 -45.76 53.49
CA THR A 396 -28.21 -46.20 54.10
C THR A 396 -27.05 -45.93 53.13
N GLY A 397 -25.86 -45.67 53.68
CA GLY A 397 -24.76 -45.07 52.91
C GLY A 397 -23.82 -46.07 52.22
N GLY A 398 -23.35 -45.65 51.04
CA GLY A 398 -21.91 -45.64 50.74
C GLY A 398 -21.19 -46.96 50.48
N ARG A 399 -20.93 -47.23 49.20
CA ARG A 399 -19.59 -47.65 48.75
C ARG A 399 -19.33 -47.13 47.34
N ARG A 400 -18.14 -46.57 47.10
CA ARG A 400 -17.66 -46.30 45.74
C ARG A 400 -17.28 -47.63 45.11
N HIS A 401 -17.99 -48.02 44.05
CA HIS A 401 -17.41 -48.92 43.05
C HIS A 401 -17.18 -48.14 41.77
N SER A 402 -15.93 -48.05 41.35
CA SER A 402 -15.64 -47.75 39.95
C SER A 402 -16.14 -48.93 39.11
N LYS A 403 -16.87 -48.63 38.04
CA LYS A 403 -17.00 -49.51 36.88
C LYS A 403 -16.70 -48.68 35.65
N GLU A 404 -15.68 -49.09 34.92
CA GLU A 404 -15.13 -48.34 33.79
C GLU A 404 -16.03 -48.50 32.55
N GLY A 405 -17.04 -47.64 32.45
CA GLY A 405 -17.63 -47.30 31.16
C GLY A 405 -16.62 -46.50 30.34
N LYS A 406 -16.17 -47.06 29.20
CA LYS A 406 -15.17 -46.45 28.30
C LYS A 406 -15.49 -44.96 28.04
N ARG A 407 -14.65 -44.07 28.58
CA ARG A 407 -14.75 -42.63 28.29
C ARG A 407 -14.24 -42.33 26.88
N LYS A 408 -15.06 -41.70 26.05
CA LYS A 408 -14.53 -40.77 25.03
C LYS A 408 -13.68 -39.72 25.76
N GLY A 409 -12.56 -39.31 25.16
CA GLY A 409 -11.64 -38.34 25.77
C GLY A 409 -12.37 -37.06 26.15
N SER A 410 -12.30 -36.69 27.43
CA SER A 410 -12.84 -35.43 27.94
C SER A 410 -11.86 -34.30 27.62
N GLU A 411 -12.37 -33.22 27.04
CA GLU A 411 -11.59 -32.04 26.66
C GLU A 411 -10.83 -31.46 27.87
N ILE A 412 -9.56 -31.10 27.66
CA ILE A 412 -8.70 -30.60 28.73
C ILE A 412 -9.02 -29.12 28.96
N LEU A 413 -9.38 -28.76 30.20
CA LEU A 413 -9.62 -27.37 30.60
C LEU A 413 -8.52 -26.92 31.56
N VAL A 414 -7.57 -26.12 31.08
CA VAL A 414 -6.40 -25.64 31.84
C VAL A 414 -6.79 -24.37 32.63
N PRO A 415 -6.92 -24.42 33.98
CA PRO A 415 -7.30 -23.26 34.78
C PRO A 415 -6.20 -22.19 34.83
N PRO A 416 -6.55 -20.92 35.12
CA PRO A 416 -5.57 -19.90 35.49
C PRO A 416 -4.87 -20.23 36.80
N ASP A 417 -3.67 -19.69 36.97
CA ASP A 417 -2.87 -19.85 38.18
C ASP A 417 -3.47 -19.10 39.38
N GLN A 418 -2.90 -19.32 40.57
CA GLN A 418 -3.30 -18.59 41.77
C GLN A 418 -3.09 -17.07 41.56
N PRO A 419 -4.16 -16.24 41.66
CA PRO A 419 -4.01 -14.82 41.40
C PRO A 419 -3.26 -14.11 42.53
N ASN A 420 -2.29 -13.28 42.15
CA ASN A 420 -1.64 -12.33 43.03
C ASN A 420 -2.52 -11.08 43.20
N VAL A 421 -2.47 -10.42 44.36
CA VAL A 421 -3.34 -9.30 44.72
C VAL A 421 -2.51 -8.23 45.40
N THR A 422 -2.49 -7.01 44.85
CA THR A 422 -1.85 -5.84 45.46
C THR A 422 -2.88 -4.80 45.86
N ARG A 423 -2.58 -4.02 46.90
CA ARG A 423 -3.41 -2.88 47.30
C ARG A 423 -3.43 -1.82 46.19
N LEU A 424 -4.52 -1.06 46.09
CA LEU A 424 -4.59 0.18 45.30
C LEU A 424 -5.08 1.35 46.17
N SER A 425 -6.03 1.09 47.06
CA SER A 425 -6.54 2.05 48.05
C SER A 425 -6.96 1.31 49.33
N ASP A 426 -7.70 1.94 50.24
CA ASP A 426 -8.40 1.21 51.33
C ASP A 426 -9.67 0.48 50.86
N THR A 427 -10.13 0.74 49.63
CA THR A 427 -11.40 0.23 49.07
C THR A 427 -11.26 -0.47 47.71
N SER A 428 -10.05 -0.57 47.16
CA SER A 428 -9.77 -1.29 45.90
C SER A 428 -8.42 -2.01 45.87
N VAL A 429 -8.34 -3.06 45.03
CA VAL A 429 -7.15 -3.91 44.84
C VAL A 429 -6.96 -4.30 43.37
N MET A 430 -5.71 -4.52 42.96
CA MET A 430 -5.38 -5.05 41.64
C MET A 430 -5.15 -6.56 41.73
N VAL A 431 -5.99 -7.34 41.04
CA VAL A 431 -5.88 -8.79 40.93
C VAL A 431 -5.15 -9.13 39.62
N ARG A 432 -4.06 -9.90 39.68
CA ARG A 432 -3.24 -10.31 38.52
C ARG A 432 -3.12 -11.84 38.44
N TRP A 433 -3.12 -12.42 37.24
CA TRP A 433 -3.01 -13.88 37.04
C TRP A 433 -2.31 -14.26 35.73
N SER A 434 -1.67 -15.42 35.73
CA SER A 434 -1.19 -16.11 34.53
C SER A 434 -2.15 -17.25 34.13
N VAL A 435 -1.91 -17.81 32.94
CA VAL A 435 -2.53 -19.06 32.47
C VAL A 435 -1.38 -19.92 31.94
N PRO A 436 -1.24 -21.19 32.38
CA PRO A 436 -0.20 -22.09 31.86
C PRO A 436 -0.32 -22.36 30.36
N GLU A 437 0.74 -22.88 29.75
CA GLU A 437 0.76 -23.21 28.32
C GLU A 437 -0.38 -24.17 27.95
N ASN A 438 -1.24 -23.70 27.05
CA ASN A 438 -2.62 -24.20 26.99
C ASN A 438 -2.78 -25.36 26.00
N ASN A 439 -2.42 -26.56 26.44
CA ASN A 439 -2.67 -27.83 25.75
C ASN A 439 -4.15 -28.29 25.87
N GLY A 440 -5.09 -27.34 25.94
CA GLY A 440 -6.51 -27.56 26.22
C GLY A 440 -7.43 -26.59 25.47
N LEU A 441 -8.70 -26.52 25.86
CA LEU A 441 -9.65 -25.62 25.21
C LEU A 441 -9.23 -24.14 25.38
N PRO A 442 -9.50 -23.28 24.39
CA PRO A 442 -9.28 -21.85 24.52
C PRO A 442 -10.29 -21.23 25.50
N ILE A 443 -9.79 -20.31 26.32
CA ILE A 443 -10.56 -19.46 27.23
C ILE A 443 -11.17 -18.32 26.39
N GLN A 444 -12.47 -18.04 26.56
CA GLN A 444 -13.19 -16.94 25.91
C GLN A 444 -13.02 -15.63 26.69
N PHE A 445 -13.23 -15.69 28.00
CA PHE A 445 -13.08 -14.57 28.93
C PHE A 445 -12.84 -15.08 30.36
N PHE A 446 -12.41 -14.18 31.23
CA PHE A 446 -12.34 -14.39 32.67
C PHE A 446 -13.45 -13.61 33.38
N LYS A 447 -13.81 -14.05 34.58
CA LYS A 447 -14.55 -13.26 35.56
C LYS A 447 -13.85 -13.36 36.92
N VAL A 448 -13.45 -12.23 37.48
CA VAL A 448 -12.88 -12.17 38.83
C VAL A 448 -14.00 -12.41 39.85
N GLN A 449 -13.77 -13.35 40.75
CA GLN A 449 -14.63 -13.62 41.89
C GLN A 449 -13.91 -13.32 43.18
N TYR A 450 -14.63 -12.69 44.12
CA TYR A 450 -14.09 -12.27 45.42
C TYR A 450 -15.08 -12.56 46.55
N ARG A 451 -14.57 -12.69 47.77
CA ARG A 451 -15.40 -12.74 48.98
C ARG A 451 -14.64 -12.26 50.21
N GLU A 452 -15.38 -11.63 51.12
CA GLU A 452 -14.92 -11.27 52.45
C GLU A 452 -14.81 -12.52 53.37
N LEU A 453 -13.95 -12.46 54.38
CA LEU A 453 -13.67 -13.51 55.36
C LEU A 453 -13.89 -12.98 56.79
N GLY A 454 -15.14 -12.64 57.12
CA GLY A 454 -15.59 -12.20 58.44
C GLY A 454 -15.91 -13.34 59.43
N GLN A 455 -16.23 -12.97 60.68
CA GLN A 455 -16.47 -13.91 61.79
C GLN A 455 -17.75 -14.76 61.62
N LYS A 456 -17.69 -16.02 62.08
CA LYS A 456 -18.80 -16.98 61.98
C LYS A 456 -19.82 -16.82 63.12
N MET A 457 -20.94 -16.13 62.89
CA MET A 457 -22.09 -16.24 63.81
C MET A 457 -22.91 -17.53 63.57
N ASN A 458 -23.08 -17.98 62.32
CA ASN A 458 -24.01 -19.06 61.97
C ASN A 458 -23.41 -20.15 61.04
N GLY A 459 -22.09 -20.38 61.12
CA GLY A 459 -21.40 -21.52 60.49
C GLY A 459 -21.27 -21.52 58.95
N LYS A 460 -22.21 -20.92 58.21
CA LYS A 460 -22.18 -20.80 56.74
C LYS A 460 -21.05 -19.85 56.30
N GLN A 461 -20.42 -20.17 55.17
CA GLN A 461 -19.39 -19.33 54.56
C GLN A 461 -20.03 -18.17 53.77
N SER A 462 -19.30 -17.06 53.65
CA SER A 462 -19.61 -15.96 52.73
C SER A 462 -19.73 -16.44 51.28
N LYS A 463 -20.75 -15.93 50.58
CA LYS A 463 -21.00 -16.17 49.15
C LYS A 463 -19.91 -15.50 48.33
N TRP A 464 -19.51 -16.13 47.22
CA TRP A 464 -18.65 -15.49 46.22
C TRP A 464 -19.44 -14.45 45.43
N MET A 465 -18.92 -13.23 45.39
CA MET A 465 -19.30 -12.17 44.46
C MET A 465 -18.51 -12.35 43.15
N THR A 466 -19.02 -11.80 42.06
CA THR A 466 -18.37 -11.80 40.74
C THR A 466 -18.40 -10.37 40.20
N ALA A 467 -17.31 -9.90 39.61
CA ALA A 467 -17.30 -8.61 38.94
C ALA A 467 -18.27 -8.62 37.74
N ASN A 468 -19.00 -7.52 37.52
CA ASN A 468 -20.04 -7.42 36.50
C ASN A 468 -19.51 -7.28 35.06
N MET A 469 -18.19 -7.21 34.87
CA MET A 469 -17.52 -7.04 33.58
C MET A 469 -16.92 -8.37 33.10
N GLU A 470 -17.11 -8.70 31.82
CA GLU A 470 -16.45 -9.84 31.19
C GLU A 470 -15.04 -9.43 30.77
N ILE A 471 -14.02 -10.13 31.27
CA ILE A 471 -12.62 -9.73 31.12
C ILE A 471 -12.02 -10.48 29.93
N PRO A 472 -11.58 -9.81 28.84
CA PRO A 472 -11.10 -10.50 27.64
C PRO A 472 -9.97 -11.49 27.91
N ASN A 473 -9.94 -12.60 27.16
CA ASN A 473 -8.97 -13.69 27.34
C ASN A 473 -7.47 -13.32 27.19
N HIS A 474 -7.14 -12.14 26.66
CA HIS A 474 -5.78 -11.60 26.63
C HIS A 474 -5.41 -10.78 27.88
N VAL A 475 -6.39 -10.28 28.65
CA VAL A 475 -6.16 -9.48 29.85
C VAL A 475 -5.69 -10.39 31.01
N ARG A 476 -4.72 -9.90 31.79
CA ARG A 476 -4.05 -10.64 32.90
C ARG A 476 -4.14 -9.90 34.25
N SER A 477 -4.85 -8.78 34.28
CA SER A 477 -5.00 -7.90 35.45
C SER A 477 -6.39 -7.26 35.48
N PHE A 478 -6.92 -7.01 36.67
CA PHE A 478 -8.24 -6.40 36.87
C PHE A 478 -8.33 -5.73 38.24
N GLU A 479 -8.82 -4.48 38.28
CA GLU A 479 -9.12 -3.80 39.54
C GLU A 479 -10.48 -4.27 40.09
N VAL A 480 -10.51 -4.66 41.37
CA VAL A 480 -11.75 -4.85 42.12
C VAL A 480 -11.89 -3.67 43.07
N ASN A 481 -12.89 -2.84 42.79
CA ASN A 481 -13.29 -1.66 43.56
C ASN A 481 -14.43 -1.97 44.56
N GLU A 482 -14.88 -0.95 45.30
CA GLU A 482 -16.02 -1.00 46.23
C GLU A 482 -15.90 -2.03 47.37
N LEU A 483 -14.67 -2.43 47.70
CA LEU A 483 -14.37 -3.30 48.82
C LEU A 483 -14.45 -2.53 50.15
N GLN A 484 -14.93 -3.20 51.20
CA GLN A 484 -14.94 -2.65 52.55
C GLN A 484 -13.52 -2.66 53.15
N SER A 485 -13.09 -1.51 53.68
CA SER A 485 -11.79 -1.33 54.34
C SER A 485 -11.70 -2.06 55.69
N ASN A 486 -10.48 -2.37 56.11
CA ASN A 486 -10.14 -3.20 57.28
C ASN A 486 -10.78 -4.61 57.25
N ARG A 487 -10.99 -5.19 56.06
CA ARG A 487 -11.53 -6.55 55.89
C ARG A 487 -10.55 -7.46 55.17
N THR A 488 -10.66 -8.76 55.44
CA THR A 488 -9.85 -9.80 54.79
C THR A 488 -10.63 -10.44 53.65
N TYR A 489 -10.03 -10.51 52.46
CA TYR A 489 -10.63 -11.07 51.25
C TYR A 489 -9.90 -12.31 50.75
N ARG A 490 -10.57 -13.04 49.86
CA ARG A 490 -9.96 -13.97 48.92
C ARG A 490 -10.53 -13.75 47.52
N PHE A 491 -9.67 -13.90 46.53
CA PHE A 491 -9.95 -13.73 45.11
C PHE A 491 -9.73 -15.05 44.38
N ARG A 492 -10.39 -15.25 43.24
CA ARG A 492 -10.14 -16.34 42.29
C ARG A 492 -10.61 -15.94 40.90
N ILE A 493 -10.02 -16.54 39.88
CA ILE A 493 -10.35 -16.28 38.48
C ILE A 493 -11.24 -17.41 37.98
N ALA A 494 -12.43 -17.09 37.48
CA ALA A 494 -13.23 -18.02 36.69
C ALA A 494 -12.85 -17.86 35.22
N ALA A 495 -12.16 -18.84 34.63
CA ALA A 495 -12.01 -18.93 33.19
C ALA A 495 -13.24 -19.63 32.60
N VAL A 496 -13.84 -19.03 31.57
CA VAL A 496 -14.91 -19.63 30.77
C VAL A 496 -14.33 -20.06 29.43
N TYR A 497 -14.56 -21.31 29.03
CA TYR A 497 -13.94 -21.93 27.87
C TYR A 497 -14.88 -21.90 26.66
N SER A 498 -14.35 -22.16 25.47
CA SER A 498 -15.13 -22.14 24.22
C SER A 498 -16.32 -23.12 24.16
N ASN A 499 -16.38 -24.14 25.03
CA ASN A 499 -17.52 -25.04 25.18
C ASN A 499 -18.55 -24.56 26.24
N ASN A 500 -18.39 -23.35 26.79
CA ASN A 500 -19.14 -22.75 27.91
C ASN A 500 -18.99 -23.43 29.28
N ASP A 501 -18.13 -24.46 29.43
CA ASP A 501 -17.66 -24.87 30.76
C ASP A 501 -16.85 -23.75 31.42
N ASN A 502 -16.67 -23.87 32.74
CA ASN A 502 -15.74 -23.02 33.48
C ASN A 502 -14.82 -23.82 34.39
N LYS A 503 -13.64 -23.26 34.63
CA LYS A 503 -12.70 -23.68 35.67
C LYS A 503 -12.33 -22.49 36.52
N LEU A 504 -12.13 -22.77 37.80
CA LEU A 504 -11.72 -21.80 38.79
C LEU A 504 -10.23 -21.97 39.05
N SER A 505 -9.50 -20.86 39.12
CA SER A 505 -8.14 -20.85 39.65
C SER A 505 -8.11 -21.35 41.11
N PRO A 506 -6.94 -21.72 41.63
CA PRO A 506 -6.71 -21.68 43.07
C PRO A 506 -7.14 -20.33 43.66
N ASN A 507 -7.69 -20.31 44.87
CA ASN A 507 -7.99 -19.06 45.55
C ASN A 507 -6.68 -18.37 45.96
N SER A 508 -6.64 -17.03 45.92
CA SER A 508 -5.54 -16.23 46.42
C SER A 508 -5.16 -16.56 47.87
N VAL A 509 -3.98 -16.11 48.28
CA VAL A 509 -3.65 -15.91 49.70
C VAL A 509 -4.73 -15.00 50.35
N ARG A 510 -4.91 -15.09 51.67
CA ARG A 510 -5.80 -14.16 52.38
C ARG A 510 -5.21 -12.76 52.27
N PHE A 511 -5.91 -11.85 51.60
CA PHE A 511 -5.47 -10.48 51.43
C PHE A 511 -6.19 -9.61 52.46
N HIS A 512 -5.47 -8.95 53.37
CA HIS A 512 -6.06 -8.02 54.32
C HIS A 512 -5.99 -6.62 53.74
N LEU A 513 -7.15 -5.99 53.54
CA LEU A 513 -7.28 -4.66 52.97
C LEU A 513 -7.26 -3.64 54.11
N ASN A 514 -6.05 -3.23 54.52
CA ASN A 514 -5.87 -2.27 55.61
C ASN A 514 -6.59 -0.94 55.28
N ARG A 515 -7.13 -0.30 56.32
CA ARG A 515 -7.50 1.12 56.29
C ARG A 515 -6.23 1.95 56.52
N ASP A 516 -6.07 3.06 55.82
CA ASP A 516 -5.01 4.02 56.16
C ASP A 516 -5.38 4.80 57.42
N GLU A 517 -4.62 4.57 58.48
CA GLU A 517 -4.43 5.54 59.55
C GLU A 517 -3.14 6.31 59.20
N GLY A 518 -3.30 7.56 58.77
CA GLY A 518 -2.22 8.32 58.12
C GLY A 518 -1.12 8.75 59.08
N LEU A 519 0.12 8.34 58.79
CA LEU A 519 1.34 8.86 59.42
C LEU A 519 2.47 8.95 58.39
N LEU A 520 3.15 10.11 58.40
CA LEU A 520 4.41 10.45 57.72
C LEU A 520 4.38 10.52 56.17
N GLU A 521 4.63 11.73 55.66
CA GLU A 521 4.52 12.14 54.25
C GLU A 521 5.66 11.64 53.34
N SER A 522 6.41 10.61 53.74
CA SER A 522 7.62 10.15 53.02
C SER A 522 7.33 9.31 51.77
N ASN A 523 6.14 8.71 51.66
CA ASN A 523 5.85 7.67 50.67
C ASN A 523 4.77 8.06 49.63
N LYS A 524 4.39 9.35 49.54
CA LYS A 524 3.44 9.79 48.52
C LYS A 524 4.16 9.98 47.18
N MET A 525 3.77 9.19 46.18
CA MET A 525 4.35 9.27 44.83
C MET A 525 4.26 10.71 44.26
N PRO A 526 5.30 11.19 43.55
CA PRO A 526 5.38 12.59 43.15
C PRO A 526 4.41 12.92 42.01
N ILE A 527 3.58 13.94 42.20
CA ILE A 527 2.69 14.47 41.16
C ILE A 527 3.56 15.12 40.07
N PRO A 528 3.48 14.70 38.79
CA PRO A 528 4.21 15.35 37.71
C PRO A 528 3.57 16.71 37.40
N LEU A 529 4.39 17.76 37.30
CA LEU A 529 3.93 19.08 36.92
C LEU A 529 3.80 19.14 35.39
N LEU A 530 2.58 18.94 34.87
CA LEU A 530 2.27 19.18 33.45
C LEU A 530 2.42 20.68 33.15
N THR A 531 3.49 21.06 32.45
CA THR A 531 3.91 22.47 32.27
C THR A 531 3.45 23.08 30.96
N ASN A 532 3.37 22.30 29.87
CA ASN A 532 2.96 22.82 28.56
C ASN A 532 2.18 21.77 27.75
N THR A 533 1.32 22.26 26.85
CA THR A 533 0.69 21.49 25.77
C THR A 533 0.71 22.30 24.48
N GLU A 534 1.21 21.74 23.39
CA GLU A 534 1.33 22.41 22.10
C GLU A 534 0.70 21.58 20.97
N ALA A 535 -0.19 22.16 20.17
CA ALA A 535 -0.73 21.49 18.99
C ALA A 535 0.29 21.53 17.84
N LEU A 536 0.99 20.42 17.60
CA LEU A 536 1.97 20.31 16.52
C LEU A 536 1.28 20.29 15.14
N SER A 537 0.21 19.50 15.00
CA SER A 537 -0.52 19.29 13.75
C SER A 537 -2.05 19.25 13.99
N PRO A 538 -2.88 19.06 12.95
CA PRO A 538 -4.32 18.83 13.12
C PRO A 538 -4.66 17.52 13.87
N HIS A 539 -3.69 16.62 14.05
CA HIS A 539 -3.91 15.31 14.67
C HIS A 539 -3.02 15.05 15.90
N GLU A 540 -2.18 16.01 16.30
CA GLU A 540 -1.12 15.79 17.30
C GLU A 540 -1.00 16.95 18.29
N VAL A 541 -0.88 16.59 19.57
CA VAL A 541 -0.52 17.50 20.67
C VAL A 541 0.70 16.96 21.39
N LEU A 542 1.74 17.78 21.50
CA LEU A 542 2.89 17.58 22.39
C LEU A 542 2.49 17.97 23.81
N LEU A 543 2.75 17.10 24.79
CA LEU A 543 2.69 17.41 26.21
C LEU A 543 4.11 17.49 26.75
N ILE A 544 4.36 18.42 27.67
CA ILE A 544 5.62 18.54 28.41
C ILE A 544 5.33 18.64 29.91
N TRP A 545 6.04 17.87 30.72
CA TRP A 545 5.93 17.89 32.18
C TRP A 545 7.31 17.84 32.85
N GLN A 546 7.36 18.29 34.11
CA GLN A 546 8.54 18.22 34.96
C GLN A 546 8.29 17.29 36.15
N SER A 547 9.28 16.47 36.46
CA SER A 547 9.28 15.60 37.65
C SER A 547 10.05 16.28 38.80
N PRO A 548 9.58 16.22 40.06
CA PRO A 548 10.33 16.72 41.21
C PRO A 548 11.72 16.08 41.32
N LYS A 549 12.77 16.89 41.52
CA LYS A 549 14.17 16.46 41.41
C LYS A 549 14.63 15.42 42.47
N ASN A 550 13.88 15.24 43.54
CA ASN A 550 14.24 14.37 44.67
C ASN A 550 13.22 13.20 44.79
N CYS A 551 13.28 12.21 43.89
CA CYS A 551 12.51 10.98 44.04
C CYS A 551 13.25 9.76 43.45
N VAL A 552 13.13 8.62 44.13
CA VAL A 552 13.95 7.43 43.87
C VAL A 552 13.27 6.43 42.93
N ASP A 553 11.96 6.18 43.12
CA ASP A 553 11.29 4.94 42.68
C ASP A 553 10.26 5.12 41.53
N VAL A 554 10.27 6.26 40.82
CA VAL A 554 9.39 6.45 39.65
C VAL A 554 9.87 5.61 38.47
N GLU A 555 9.07 4.64 38.03
CA GLU A 555 9.36 3.83 36.83
C GLU A 555 8.92 4.54 35.54
N GLY A 556 7.83 5.31 35.60
CA GLY A 556 7.31 6.05 34.46
C GLY A 556 6.07 6.88 34.78
N PHE A 557 5.35 7.26 33.74
CA PHE A 557 4.17 8.12 33.80
C PHE A 557 3.00 7.54 33.01
N TYR A 558 1.79 7.78 33.49
CA TYR A 558 0.54 7.52 32.77
C TYR A 558 -0.07 8.84 32.32
N VAL A 559 -0.21 8.99 31.02
CA VAL A 559 -0.80 10.16 30.34
C VAL A 559 -2.24 9.81 29.95
N TYR A 560 -3.18 10.68 30.32
CA TYR A 560 -4.61 10.48 30.11
C TYR A 560 -5.16 11.60 29.24
N HIS A 561 -5.90 11.24 28.17
CA HIS A 561 -6.50 12.22 27.26
C HIS A 561 -7.95 11.86 26.88
N ARG A 562 -8.78 12.89 26.64
CA ARG A 562 -10.11 12.76 26.03
C ARG A 562 -10.53 14.08 25.36
N ALA A 563 -11.49 14.04 24.44
CA ALA A 563 -12.06 15.28 23.91
C ALA A 563 -12.87 16.00 24.99
N SER A 564 -12.72 17.32 25.14
CA SER A 564 -13.45 18.12 26.14
C SER A 564 -14.97 18.16 25.91
N THR A 565 -15.42 17.74 24.73
CA THR A 565 -16.83 17.56 24.36
C THR A 565 -17.37 16.16 24.66
N SER A 566 -16.53 15.23 25.13
CA SER A 566 -16.90 13.83 25.41
C SER A 566 -17.07 13.58 26.91
N ALA A 567 -18.23 13.02 27.29
CA ALA A 567 -18.51 12.61 28.67
C ALA A 567 -17.93 11.22 29.03
N GLY A 568 -17.03 10.68 28.19
CA GLY A 568 -16.45 9.35 28.34
C GLY A 568 -15.18 9.31 29.20
N ASP A 569 -14.69 8.09 29.37
CA ASP A 569 -13.45 7.77 30.06
C ASP A 569 -12.22 8.31 29.32
N TYR A 570 -11.14 8.57 30.08
CA TYR A 570 -9.88 9.01 29.52
C TYR A 570 -9.11 7.84 28.89
N MET A 571 -8.66 8.01 27.65
CA MET A 571 -7.69 7.10 27.02
C MET A 571 -6.34 7.22 27.70
N LYS A 572 -5.80 6.09 28.16
CA LYS A 572 -4.56 5.99 28.93
C LYS A 572 -3.39 5.55 28.05
N THR A 573 -2.27 6.24 28.15
CA THR A 573 -0.99 5.95 27.48
C THR A 573 0.12 5.85 28.52
N THR A 574 0.94 4.80 28.46
CA THR A 574 2.12 4.64 29.34
C THR A 574 3.35 5.28 28.70
N VAL A 575 4.15 5.96 29.51
CA VAL A 575 5.44 6.55 29.15
C VAL A 575 6.48 6.04 30.13
N GLU A 576 7.32 5.12 29.67
CA GLU A 576 8.32 4.46 30.52
C GLU A 576 9.58 5.30 30.68
N GLY A 577 10.22 5.21 31.86
CA GLY A 577 11.48 5.89 32.18
C GLY A 577 11.31 7.05 33.17
N ARG A 578 12.03 6.96 34.29
CA ARG A 578 12.05 7.95 35.40
C ARG A 578 12.28 9.42 35.01
N ASN A 579 12.97 9.64 33.87
CA ASN A 579 13.35 10.95 33.36
C ASN A 579 12.47 11.43 32.19
N ALA A 580 11.42 10.68 31.80
CA ALA A 580 10.52 11.09 30.74
C ALA A 580 9.77 12.38 31.13
N GLY A 581 9.87 13.41 30.28
CA GLY A 581 9.27 14.74 30.51
C GLY A 581 8.44 15.25 29.34
N ASN A 582 8.20 14.44 28.31
CA ASN A 582 7.30 14.78 27.19
C ASN A 582 6.71 13.54 26.50
N ILE A 583 5.61 13.73 25.77
CA ILE A 583 5.09 12.79 24.76
C ILE A 583 4.27 13.56 23.72
N THR A 584 4.30 13.12 22.46
CA THR A 584 3.30 13.55 21.45
C THR A 584 2.15 12.56 21.43
N ILE A 585 0.95 13.00 21.79
CA ILE A 585 -0.29 12.25 21.60
C ILE A 585 -0.81 12.53 20.18
N SER A 586 -0.82 11.49 19.35
CA SER A 586 -1.25 11.53 17.95
C SER A 586 -2.66 10.97 17.75
N HIS A 587 -3.15 11.01 16.50
CA HIS A 587 -4.47 10.51 16.08
C HIS A 587 -5.67 11.21 16.74
N LEU A 588 -5.47 12.45 17.18
CA LEU A 588 -6.52 13.35 17.65
C LEU A 588 -7.38 13.86 16.49
N ASN A 589 -8.61 14.29 16.77
CA ASN A 589 -9.49 14.92 15.77
C ASN A 589 -9.05 16.38 15.49
N PRO A 590 -9.11 16.87 14.24
CA PRO A 590 -8.86 18.27 13.92
C PRO A 590 -9.85 19.24 14.57
N ASP A 591 -9.40 20.49 14.77
CA ASP A 591 -10.16 21.59 15.39
C ASP A 591 -10.94 21.19 16.66
N THR A 592 -10.41 20.25 17.45
CA THR A 592 -11.07 19.65 18.62
C THR A 592 -10.24 19.94 19.87
N THR A 593 -10.91 20.39 20.94
CA THR A 593 -10.25 20.60 22.24
C THR A 593 -10.18 19.29 23.01
N TYR A 594 -9.00 18.96 23.53
CA TYR A 594 -8.74 17.79 24.36
C TYR A 594 -8.30 18.20 25.77
N GLU A 595 -8.69 17.41 26.77
CA GLU A 595 -8.23 17.48 28.16
C GLU A 595 -7.08 16.50 28.38
N PHE A 596 -6.01 16.95 29.02
CA PHE A 596 -4.80 16.16 29.29
C PHE A 596 -4.42 16.22 30.77
N LYS A 597 -4.10 15.07 31.37
CA LYS A 597 -3.54 14.97 32.72
C LYS A 597 -2.54 13.81 32.82
N VAL A 598 -1.57 13.91 33.72
CA VAL A 598 -0.48 12.94 33.88
C VAL A 598 -0.36 12.54 35.35
N GLN A 599 -0.02 11.28 35.63
CA GLN A 599 0.43 10.84 36.95
C GLN A 599 1.71 10.01 36.80
N SER A 600 2.58 9.98 37.81
CA SER A 600 3.71 9.05 37.91
C SER A 600 3.28 7.69 38.46
N PHE A 601 4.06 6.64 38.20
CA PHE A 601 3.86 5.31 38.79
C PHE A 601 5.19 4.59 39.12
N SER A 602 5.08 3.59 39.99
CA SER A 602 6.09 2.61 40.36
C SER A 602 5.43 1.22 40.45
N VAL A 603 6.20 0.20 40.85
CA VAL A 603 5.71 -1.18 41.09
C VAL A 603 4.54 -1.19 42.08
N ASP A 604 4.63 -0.37 43.14
CA ASP A 604 3.77 -0.45 44.34
C ASP A 604 2.76 0.70 44.46
N ALA A 605 2.96 1.82 43.75
CA ALA A 605 2.13 3.01 43.90
C ALA A 605 2.02 3.87 42.62
N ALA A 606 1.06 4.80 42.61
CA ALA A 606 0.96 5.85 41.61
C ALA A 606 0.55 7.17 42.28
N SER A 607 0.94 8.30 41.68
CA SER A 607 0.62 9.63 42.24
C SER A 607 -0.80 10.09 41.88
N GLU A 608 -1.24 11.14 42.56
CA GLU A 608 -2.38 11.94 42.13
C GLU A 608 -2.11 12.60 40.76
N PHE A 609 -3.18 12.98 40.06
CA PHE A 609 -3.07 13.61 38.75
C PHE A 609 -2.46 15.01 38.83
N SER A 610 -1.70 15.36 37.79
CA SER A 610 -1.37 16.75 37.45
C SER A 610 -2.64 17.59 37.29
N GLN A 611 -2.45 18.91 37.26
CA GLN A 611 -3.45 19.82 36.69
C GLN A 611 -3.89 19.33 35.29
N ILE A 612 -5.16 19.56 34.96
CA ILE A 612 -5.70 19.29 33.63
C ILE A 612 -5.37 20.47 32.72
N LEU A 613 -4.49 20.27 31.74
CA LEU A 613 -4.30 21.24 30.65
C LEU A 613 -5.25 20.91 29.49
N ARG A 614 -5.64 21.94 28.74
CA ARG A 614 -6.53 21.81 27.58
C ARG A 614 -5.85 22.37 26.35
N GLN A 615 -5.73 21.56 25.30
CA GLN A 615 -5.19 21.99 24.00
C GLN A 615 -6.21 21.73 22.90
N LYS A 616 -6.39 22.70 22.01
CA LYS A 616 -7.10 22.53 20.75
C LYS A 616 -6.12 22.10 19.66
N THR A 617 -6.42 21.02 18.95
CA THR A 617 -5.66 20.63 17.74
C THR A 617 -5.74 21.73 16.69
N LYS A 618 -4.75 21.80 15.79
CA LYS A 618 -4.81 22.74 14.66
C LYS A 618 -6.02 22.41 13.77
N LYS A 619 -6.52 23.41 13.04
CA LYS A 619 -7.49 23.15 11.97
C LYS A 619 -6.82 22.31 10.89
N ALA A 620 -7.54 21.31 10.36
CA ALA A 620 -7.11 20.66 9.15
C ALA A 620 -7.06 21.72 8.04
N VAL A 621 -5.91 21.84 7.37
CA VAL A 621 -5.80 22.68 6.17
C VAL A 621 -6.54 21.94 5.07
N VAL A 622 -7.80 22.31 4.88
CA VAL A 622 -8.51 22.01 3.64
C VAL A 622 -7.87 22.89 2.58
N GLU A 623 -6.96 22.31 1.78
CA GLU A 623 -6.61 22.93 0.51
C GLU A 623 -7.92 23.13 -0.27
N PRO A 624 -8.27 24.37 -0.67
CA PRO A 624 -9.41 24.55 -1.54
C PRO A 624 -9.14 23.81 -2.86
N PRO A 625 -10.18 23.31 -3.56
CA PRO A 625 -9.98 22.78 -4.90
C PRO A 625 -9.29 23.85 -5.75
N VAL A 626 -8.24 23.47 -6.49
CA VAL A 626 -7.46 24.40 -7.30
C VAL A 626 -8.34 24.99 -8.40
N GLN A 627 -8.95 26.12 -8.08
CA GLN A 627 -9.73 26.92 -9.00
C GLN A 627 -8.74 27.49 -10.03
N GLN A 628 -8.99 27.21 -11.31
CA GLN A 628 -8.13 27.68 -12.39
C GLN A 628 -8.27 29.21 -12.51
N VAL A 629 -7.44 29.93 -11.76
CA VAL A 629 -7.21 31.35 -11.96
C VAL A 629 -6.53 31.50 -13.32
N LEU A 630 -7.27 31.98 -14.32
CA LEU A 630 -6.64 32.54 -15.51
C LEU A 630 -5.74 33.69 -15.04
N ALA A 631 -4.46 33.63 -15.41
CA ALA A 631 -3.55 34.75 -15.15
C ALA A 631 -4.03 35.97 -15.95
N GLU A 632 -4.61 36.95 -15.26
CA GLU A 632 -5.03 38.21 -15.86
C GLU A 632 -3.78 39.00 -16.25
N ASN A 633 -3.43 38.95 -17.53
CA ASN A 633 -2.13 39.39 -18.03
C ASN A 633 -2.07 40.93 -18.20
N ASN A 634 -2.16 41.65 -17.09
CA ASN A 634 -2.16 43.11 -17.00
C ASN A 634 -0.76 43.73 -17.24
N GLN A 635 -0.19 43.49 -18.43
CA GLN A 635 0.85 44.37 -18.98
C GLN A 635 0.20 45.50 -19.77
N LYS A 636 0.41 46.75 -19.34
CA LYS A 636 0.04 47.92 -20.14
C LYS A 636 0.84 47.91 -21.46
N PRO A 637 0.22 48.09 -22.63
CA PRO A 637 0.98 48.38 -23.84
C PRO A 637 1.67 49.73 -23.70
N VAL A 638 2.94 49.79 -24.09
CA VAL A 638 3.65 51.06 -24.34
C VAL A 638 3.11 51.65 -25.64
N GLU A 639 3.04 52.98 -25.71
CA GLU A 639 2.52 53.71 -26.86
C GLU A 639 3.32 53.41 -28.14
N SER A 640 2.61 53.08 -29.21
CA SER A 640 3.07 53.34 -30.59
C SER A 640 1.86 53.60 -31.48
N GLU A 641 2.04 54.49 -32.45
CA GLU A 641 0.93 55.09 -33.20
C GLU A 641 0.35 54.14 -34.26
N LYS A 642 -0.98 54.18 -34.43
CA LYS A 642 -1.59 54.73 -35.68
C LYS A 642 -3.10 54.85 -35.61
N ASN A 643 -3.58 56.08 -35.78
CA ASN A 643 -4.97 56.34 -36.14
C ASN A 643 -5.24 55.99 -37.62
N ALA A 644 -6.50 55.66 -37.91
CA ALA A 644 -7.17 55.55 -39.22
C ALA A 644 -7.39 54.12 -39.79
N SER A 645 -8.55 53.54 -39.50
CA SER A 645 -9.68 53.58 -40.45
C SER A 645 -10.99 53.10 -39.78
N MET A 646 -12.11 53.73 -40.10
CA MET A 646 -13.41 53.51 -39.47
C MET A 646 -14.44 53.12 -40.56
N TYR A 647 -15.42 52.28 -40.22
CA TYR A 647 -16.53 51.81 -41.07
C TYR A 647 -16.25 50.75 -42.17
N ALA A 648 -16.01 49.51 -41.75
CA ALA A 648 -16.59 48.26 -42.32
C ALA A 648 -16.21 47.11 -41.36
N ILE A 649 -17.02 46.08 -41.05
CA ILE A 649 -18.22 45.53 -41.71
C ILE A 649 -19.30 45.24 -40.64
N ILE A 650 -20.39 46.01 -40.63
CA ILE A 650 -21.67 45.57 -40.02
C ILE A 650 -22.67 45.44 -41.15
N GLY A 651 -22.65 44.28 -41.81
CA GLY A 651 -23.43 44.04 -43.03
C GLY A 651 -23.24 42.67 -43.70
N GLY A 652 -22.67 41.68 -43.01
CA GLY A 652 -22.27 40.38 -43.60
C GLY A 652 -23.14 39.16 -43.25
N VAL A 653 -24.05 39.28 -42.27
CA VAL A 653 -24.70 38.10 -41.64
C VAL A 653 -25.98 37.62 -42.37
N LEU A 654 -26.50 38.40 -43.33
CA LEU A 654 -27.72 38.05 -44.08
C LEU A 654 -27.49 37.48 -45.50
N GLY A 655 -26.23 37.33 -45.93
CA GLY A 655 -25.90 36.80 -47.28
C GLY A 655 -25.72 35.27 -47.36
N GLY A 656 -25.29 34.60 -46.29
CA GLY A 656 -24.81 33.22 -46.35
C GLY A 656 -25.87 32.14 -46.56
N ALA A 657 -27.11 32.37 -46.12
CA ALA A 657 -28.14 31.34 -46.06
C ALA A 657 -28.68 30.87 -47.44
N ILE A 658 -28.54 31.70 -48.48
CA ILE A 658 -29.15 31.45 -49.80
C ILE A 658 -28.25 30.55 -50.69
N VAL A 659 -26.93 30.57 -50.48
CA VAL A 659 -25.97 29.85 -51.35
C VAL A 659 -25.97 28.32 -51.09
N LEU A 660 -26.16 27.90 -49.84
CA LEU A 660 -26.13 26.47 -49.48
C LEU A 660 -27.37 25.69 -49.95
N GLY A 661 -28.50 26.36 -50.20
CA GLY A 661 -29.70 25.73 -50.76
C GLY A 661 -29.55 25.29 -52.23
N GLY A 662 -28.73 25.99 -53.02
CA GLY A 662 -28.63 25.77 -54.47
C GLY A 662 -27.91 24.48 -54.88
N LEU A 663 -26.91 24.04 -54.10
CA LEU A 663 -26.03 22.94 -54.49
C LEU A 663 -26.65 21.54 -54.28
N ALA A 664 -27.67 21.42 -53.42
CA ALA A 664 -28.38 20.15 -53.21
C ALA A 664 -29.22 19.71 -54.43
N GLY A 665 -29.76 20.66 -55.21
CA GLY A 665 -30.65 20.35 -56.34
C GLY A 665 -29.95 19.71 -57.55
N ILE A 666 -28.69 20.08 -57.81
CA ILE A 666 -27.97 19.68 -59.04
C ILE A 666 -27.56 18.19 -58.99
N ALA A 667 -27.19 17.67 -57.82
CA ALA A 667 -26.75 16.29 -57.63
C ALA A 667 -27.84 15.25 -57.93
N VAL A 668 -29.12 15.59 -57.71
CA VAL A 668 -30.26 14.68 -57.91
C VAL A 668 -30.58 14.48 -59.39
N ILE A 669 -30.43 15.52 -60.21
CA ILE A 669 -30.75 15.48 -61.65
C ILE A 669 -29.73 14.66 -62.43
N TYR A 670 -28.43 14.77 -62.08
CA TYR A 670 -27.36 14.05 -62.79
C TYR A 670 -27.45 12.52 -62.65
N LYS A 671 -27.99 12.03 -61.52
CA LYS A 671 -28.00 10.59 -61.18
C LYS A 671 -29.13 9.76 -61.82
N ARG A 672 -30.05 10.39 -62.57
CA ARG A 672 -31.20 9.71 -63.22
C ARG A 672 -31.04 9.39 -64.71
N ARG A 673 -29.96 9.80 -65.39
CA ARG A 673 -29.89 9.82 -66.87
C ARG A 673 -29.11 8.71 -67.59
N LYS A 674 -28.50 7.73 -66.90
CA LYS A 674 -27.89 6.54 -67.56
C LYS A 674 -28.00 5.25 -66.73
N ARG A 675 -28.81 4.28 -67.19
CA ARG A 675 -28.65 2.84 -66.90
C ARG A 675 -29.22 1.98 -68.06
N LYS A 676 -28.40 1.04 -68.54
CA LYS A 676 -28.73 -0.14 -69.38
C LYS A 676 -29.23 0.10 -70.83
N PRO A 677 -29.20 -0.93 -71.73
CA PRO A 677 -28.52 -2.25 -71.64
C PRO A 677 -27.54 -2.56 -72.80
N SER A 678 -26.63 -3.53 -72.56
CA SER A 678 -25.75 -4.19 -73.55
C SER A 678 -25.43 -5.63 -73.11
N ARG A 679 -24.77 -6.44 -73.98
CA ARG A 679 -24.68 -7.92 -73.88
C ARG A 679 -23.50 -8.49 -74.72
N GLU A 680 -22.95 -9.65 -74.31
CA GLU A 680 -21.96 -10.52 -75.01
C GLU A 680 -20.54 -9.94 -75.27
N SER A 681 -19.42 -10.59 -74.90
CA SER A 681 -18.71 -11.81 -75.39
C SER A 681 -17.61 -11.47 -76.44
N SER A 682 -16.51 -12.21 -76.68
CA SER A 682 -15.97 -13.49 -76.16
C SER A 682 -14.50 -13.71 -76.61
N GLN A 683 -13.70 -14.52 -75.87
CA GLN A 683 -12.52 -15.31 -76.34
C GLN A 683 -11.25 -14.54 -76.85
N SER A 684 -10.03 -15.12 -76.93
CA SER A 684 -9.44 -16.36 -76.33
C SER A 684 -7.90 -16.47 -76.49
N GLN A 685 -7.24 -17.12 -75.50
CA GLN A 685 -6.03 -17.99 -75.60
C GLN A 685 -4.65 -17.39 -76.02
N GLY A 686 -3.52 -17.97 -75.57
CA GLY A 686 -3.37 -19.02 -74.55
C GLY A 686 -1.96 -19.61 -74.34
N LYS A 687 -1.85 -20.46 -73.30
CA LYS A 687 -1.13 -21.76 -73.08
C LYS A 687 0.04 -22.20 -73.99
N PRO A 688 0.86 -23.21 -73.59
CA PRO A 688 0.71 -24.21 -72.51
C PRO A 688 1.77 -24.02 -71.38
N MET A 689 2.17 -24.93 -70.47
CA MET A 689 1.99 -26.38 -70.19
C MET A 689 1.78 -26.59 -68.63
N THR A 690 1.67 -27.76 -67.97
CA THR A 690 1.65 -29.20 -68.32
C THR A 690 0.81 -30.03 -67.28
N ASN A 691 0.73 -31.35 -67.49
CA ASN A 691 0.41 -32.51 -66.63
C ASN A 691 0.36 -32.37 -65.07
N GLY A 692 -0.55 -33.03 -64.32
CA GLY A 692 -1.84 -33.69 -64.70
C GLY A 692 -2.23 -34.97 -63.92
N ARG A 693 -3.53 -35.35 -63.98
CA ARG A 693 -4.16 -36.69 -63.71
C ARG A 693 -4.21 -37.20 -62.23
N VAL A 694 -5.21 -37.97 -61.74
CA VAL A 694 -6.51 -38.52 -62.24
C VAL A 694 -7.54 -38.74 -61.07
N MET A 695 -8.81 -39.03 -61.44
CA MET A 695 -9.84 -39.89 -60.78
C MET A 695 -10.93 -39.32 -59.85
N ASN A 696 -11.99 -40.14 -59.70
CA ASN A 696 -13.36 -39.79 -59.27
C ASN A 696 -13.70 -40.28 -57.84
N GLY A 697 -14.79 -39.74 -57.29
CA GLY A 697 -15.26 -39.98 -55.92
C GLY A 697 -15.96 -41.31 -55.62
N GLY A 698 -16.62 -41.37 -54.45
CA GLY A 698 -17.55 -42.45 -54.08
C GLY A 698 -17.33 -43.07 -52.69
N VAL A 699 -18.08 -42.58 -51.69
CA VAL A 699 -18.93 -43.37 -50.74
C VAL A 699 -18.31 -44.48 -49.84
N THR A 700 -19.01 -44.73 -48.72
CA THR A 700 -18.92 -45.84 -47.72
C THR A 700 -17.84 -45.83 -46.64
N ASP A 701 -18.33 -46.02 -45.40
CA ASP A 701 -17.62 -46.30 -44.16
C ASP A 701 -16.94 -47.68 -44.14
N SER A 702 -15.93 -47.86 -43.27
CA SER A 702 -16.00 -48.89 -42.21
C SER A 702 -14.75 -48.96 -41.31
N LYS A 703 -14.98 -48.91 -39.98
CA LYS A 703 -14.34 -49.74 -38.92
C LYS A 703 -12.82 -49.57 -38.68
N ILE A 704 -12.22 -49.71 -37.49
CA ILE A 704 -12.61 -50.15 -36.13
C ILE A 704 -11.83 -49.21 -35.16
N ASN A 705 -12.41 -48.51 -34.17
CA ASN A 705 -13.13 -48.94 -32.96
C ASN A 705 -12.22 -49.42 -31.80
N ILE A 706 -11.82 -48.51 -30.90
CA ILE A 706 -11.44 -48.83 -29.51
C ILE A 706 -12.20 -47.87 -28.55
N THR A 707 -12.78 -48.46 -27.53
CA THR A 707 -13.73 -47.92 -26.53
C THR A 707 -13.21 -46.80 -25.63
N ALA A 708 -14.11 -45.87 -25.29
CA ALA A 708 -14.14 -45.25 -23.95
C ALA A 708 -15.19 -45.98 -23.08
N ASN A 709 -15.05 -45.99 -21.76
CA ASN A 709 -15.91 -46.78 -20.86
C ASN A 709 -16.18 -46.05 -19.52
N PRO A 710 -17.45 -45.80 -19.19
CA PRO A 710 -17.90 -45.78 -17.80
C PRO A 710 -19.19 -46.61 -17.59
N LEU A 711 -19.07 -47.69 -16.81
CA LEU A 711 -20.20 -48.36 -16.14
C LEU A 711 -20.65 -47.49 -14.95
N ALA A 712 -21.87 -47.53 -14.41
CA ALA A 712 -23.22 -47.98 -14.84
C ALA A 712 -24.19 -47.50 -13.71
N GLY A 713 -25.51 -47.40 -13.78
CA GLY A 713 -26.57 -47.55 -14.80
C GLY A 713 -27.80 -46.80 -14.23
N LEU A 714 -29.07 -47.07 -14.53
CA LEU A 714 -29.75 -47.88 -15.55
C LEU A 714 -31.23 -47.38 -15.60
N ASP A 715 -31.89 -47.58 -16.74
CA ASP A 715 -33.36 -47.50 -16.96
C ASP A 715 -34.11 -46.14 -16.88
N THR A 716 -35.27 -46.14 -17.55
CA THR A 716 -36.22 -45.04 -17.86
C THR A 716 -37.63 -45.68 -18.06
N PRO A 717 -38.75 -45.03 -18.46
CA PRO A 717 -39.02 -43.61 -18.80
C PRO A 717 -40.35 -43.04 -18.19
N GLU A 718 -40.85 -41.93 -18.78
CA GLU A 718 -42.22 -41.35 -18.70
C GLU A 718 -42.78 -40.86 -17.33
N ASN A 719 -43.06 -39.56 -17.13
CA ASN A 719 -44.27 -38.96 -17.73
C ASN A 719 -44.33 -37.40 -17.77
N THR A 720 -44.87 -36.90 -18.87
CA THR A 720 -45.77 -35.73 -19.09
C THR A 720 -46.08 -34.73 -17.94
N MET A 721 -45.75 -33.42 -18.12
CA MET A 721 -46.73 -32.29 -18.20
C MET A 721 -46.10 -30.86 -18.21
N GLN A 722 -46.63 -30.00 -19.08
CA GLN A 722 -46.73 -28.51 -18.96
C GLN A 722 -48.24 -28.15 -18.78
N PRO A 723 -48.77 -26.88 -18.76
CA PRO A 723 -48.15 -25.54 -18.92
C PRO A 723 -48.70 -24.41 -17.97
N LYS A 724 -48.29 -23.14 -18.27
CA LYS A 724 -48.90 -21.79 -17.99
C LYS A 724 -47.96 -20.85 -17.20
N ARG A 725 -47.62 -19.60 -17.58
CA ARG A 725 -47.96 -18.64 -18.68
C ARG A 725 -49.07 -17.60 -18.43
N THR A 726 -48.66 -16.41 -17.94
CA THR A 726 -49.29 -15.05 -17.95
C THR A 726 -48.15 -14.06 -17.58
N VAL A 727 -47.88 -12.86 -18.14
CA VAL A 727 -48.64 -11.79 -18.85
C VAL A 727 -49.62 -11.04 -17.95
N GLY A 728 -49.53 -9.72 -17.68
CA GLY A 728 -48.60 -8.62 -18.06
C GLY A 728 -48.73 -7.42 -17.07
N GLN A 729 -48.41 -6.14 -17.33
CA GLN A 729 -47.85 -5.48 -18.54
C GLN A 729 -47.11 -4.13 -18.23
N GLN A 730 -47.82 -2.97 -18.16
CA GLN A 730 -47.35 -1.57 -17.97
C GLN A 730 -48.37 -0.85 -17.02
N SER A 731 -48.25 0.40 -16.52
CA SER A 731 -47.55 1.62 -16.99
C SER A 731 -47.23 2.65 -15.86
N SER A 732 -46.84 3.87 -16.25
CA SER A 732 -46.40 5.02 -15.43
C SER A 732 -47.51 6.02 -15.05
N MET A 733 -47.29 6.84 -14.02
CA MET A 733 -47.77 8.24 -13.99
C MET A 733 -46.94 9.13 -13.04
N GLU A 734 -46.98 10.44 -13.28
CA GLU A 734 -46.32 11.49 -12.49
C GLU A 734 -47.34 12.31 -11.66
N MET A 735 -46.80 13.18 -10.79
CA MET A 735 -47.09 14.63 -10.72
C MET A 735 -47.68 15.18 -9.39
N ALA A 736 -47.50 16.50 -9.25
CA ALA A 736 -48.14 17.45 -8.32
C ALA A 736 -47.48 17.70 -6.94
N SER A 737 -46.74 18.80 -6.90
CA SER A 737 -46.30 19.57 -5.74
C SER A 737 -47.43 20.36 -5.05
N PHE A 738 -47.19 20.83 -3.82
CA PHE A 738 -47.78 22.10 -3.32
C PHE A 738 -46.71 22.95 -2.58
N LEU A 739 -47.00 24.22 -2.35
CA LEU A 739 -46.01 25.30 -2.11
C LEU A 739 -46.29 26.20 -0.90
N ASN A 740 -45.22 26.82 -0.42
CA ASN A 740 -45.09 28.11 0.28
C ASN A 740 -45.65 28.35 1.70
N GLY A 741 -44.80 29.04 2.47
CA GLY A 741 -45.12 29.96 3.57
C GLY A 741 -43.90 30.89 3.79
N GLN A 742 -44.10 32.21 3.82
CA GLN A 742 -43.01 33.21 3.82
C GLN A 742 -43.05 34.14 5.04
N ASN A 743 -41.87 34.67 5.42
CA ASN A 743 -41.65 35.93 6.16
C ASN A 743 -42.18 35.96 7.63
N ASN A 744 -41.66 36.80 8.54
CA ASN A 744 -41.16 38.17 8.31
C ASN A 744 -40.10 38.66 9.32
N ASN A 745 -39.73 39.95 9.18
CA ASN A 745 -38.52 40.62 9.67
C ASN A 745 -38.73 41.45 10.97
N SER A 746 -37.73 41.50 11.87
CA SER A 746 -37.41 42.63 12.80
C SER A 746 -36.18 42.25 13.68
N ASN A 747 -35.00 42.89 13.72
CA ASN A 747 -34.54 44.29 13.62
C ASN A 747 -34.60 45.10 14.94
N SER A 748 -33.46 45.26 15.65
CA SER A 748 -33.15 46.43 16.52
C SER A 748 -31.73 46.41 17.14
N HIS A 749 -30.95 47.49 16.92
CA HIS A 749 -30.22 48.33 17.91
C HIS A 749 -29.40 47.76 19.11
N ASN A 750 -28.37 48.43 19.64
CA ASN A 750 -27.40 49.45 19.16
C ASN A 750 -26.29 49.66 20.24
N SER A 751 -25.38 50.63 20.03
CA SER A 751 -24.47 51.28 21.04
C SER A 751 -23.37 50.44 21.72
N SER A 752 -22.32 51.02 22.31
CA SER A 752 -21.31 52.01 21.85
C SER A 752 -20.26 52.22 22.96
N ASP A 753 -19.14 52.92 22.66
CA ASP A 753 -18.28 53.67 23.61
C ASP A 753 -17.45 52.86 24.66
N SER A 754 -16.35 53.36 25.26
CA SER A 754 -15.30 54.33 24.84
C SER A 754 -14.16 54.39 25.89
N ALA A 755 -12.91 54.64 25.46
CA ALA A 755 -11.83 55.28 26.27
C ALA A 755 -11.33 54.54 27.55
N GLU A 756 -10.22 54.87 28.26
CA GLU A 756 -8.96 55.60 27.96
C GLU A 756 -7.87 55.30 29.04
N SER A 757 -6.59 55.63 28.75
CA SER A 757 -5.40 55.62 29.67
C SER A 757 -4.98 54.24 30.25
N GLY A 758 -3.75 53.97 30.75
CA GLY A 758 -2.47 54.71 30.87
C GLY A 758 -1.51 53.95 31.84
N MET A 759 -0.21 54.23 32.01
CA MET A 759 0.77 55.06 31.28
C MET A 759 2.22 54.75 31.79
N ASN A 760 3.25 54.79 30.92
CA ASN A 760 4.71 54.75 31.22
C ASN A 760 5.28 53.44 31.83
N ALA A 761 6.60 53.16 31.84
CA ALA A 761 7.80 53.95 31.50
C ALA A 761 8.85 53.14 30.69
N ALA A 762 9.98 53.77 30.30
CA ALA A 762 10.95 53.25 29.32
C ALA A 762 12.41 53.19 29.81
N GLN A 763 13.23 52.33 29.19
CA GLN A 763 14.71 52.33 29.08
C GLN A 763 15.15 51.10 28.23
N ALA A 764 16.27 51.06 27.50
CA ALA A 764 17.02 52.08 26.76
C ALA A 764 17.94 51.36 25.74
N GLU A 765 18.22 51.99 24.58
CA GLU A 765 19.15 51.47 23.56
C GLU A 765 20.58 52.04 23.81
N PRO A 766 21.65 51.49 23.17
CA PRO A 766 22.00 51.99 21.83
C PRO A 766 22.62 50.95 20.85
N ALA A 767 22.45 51.20 19.55
CA ALA A 767 23.21 50.57 18.45
C ALA A 767 24.50 51.37 18.08
N LEU A 768 25.16 51.00 16.96
CA LEU A 768 26.40 51.51 16.28
C LEU A 768 27.52 50.43 16.24
N LEU A 769 28.31 50.18 15.17
CA LEU A 769 28.57 50.88 13.90
C LEU A 769 29.01 49.90 12.74
N GLN A 770 28.79 50.34 11.49
CA GLN A 770 29.52 50.09 10.21
C GLN A 770 30.37 48.82 9.93
N GLY A 771 30.27 48.29 8.70
CA GLY A 771 31.35 47.49 8.06
C GLY A 771 30.99 46.81 6.72
N SER A 772 31.54 47.26 5.58
CA SER A 772 31.48 46.65 4.22
C SER A 772 32.32 47.47 3.21
N PRO A 773 32.78 46.94 2.05
CA PRO A 773 33.26 45.59 1.68
C PRO A 773 34.82 45.63 1.53
N PRO A 774 35.57 44.80 0.73
CA PRO A 774 35.41 44.40 -0.69
C PRO A 774 35.12 42.89 -0.86
N ASN A 775 34.72 42.30 -2.00
CA ASN A 775 34.84 42.61 -3.44
C ASN A 775 36.19 42.28 -4.11
N GLU A 776 36.34 41.03 -4.59
CA GLU A 776 37.34 40.66 -5.59
C GLU A 776 36.75 39.64 -6.60
N GLN A 777 37.24 39.68 -7.84
CA GLN A 777 36.91 38.78 -8.95
C GLN A 777 38.09 37.77 -9.09
N SER A 778 38.15 36.74 -9.93
CA SER A 778 37.35 36.24 -11.06
C SER A 778 37.76 34.79 -11.34
N LEU A 779 36.84 33.91 -11.77
CA LEU A 779 36.99 32.97 -12.89
C LEU A 779 35.69 32.16 -13.09
#